data_AF-A0A1G2Y208-F1
#
_entry.id   AF-A0A1G2Y208-F1
#
_cell.length_a   1.000
_cell.length_b   1.000
_cell.length_c   1.000
_cell.angle_alpha   90.00
_cell.angle_beta   90.00
_cell.angle_gamma   90.00
#
_symmetry.space_group_name_H-M   'P 1'
#
loop_
_entity.id
_entity.type
_entity.pdbx_description
1 polymer ?
#
loop_
_entity_poly.entity_id
_entity_poly.type
_entity_poly.pdbx_seq_one_letter_code
_entity_poly.pdbx_strand_id
1 'polypeptide(L)'
;MYADGAPPNIPNSDGKTIWPAELKFVHDNPYVLTVDRAGNIQYSVCEYTYSEARANKVSQFSYFAQQYGAKKIYADMRSEANQMQKDPNHADQYGFSPILVNAMKNVYDVNILTDPNFDCYSTSFDPCNTMVQNWHNMRGYYLTEFFRDLRDELDTIDPNIEIAVGIPGGDYVGPCLGNCKLDWRTWVDEGLVNEIVLPIPLEADTDPYSATKDYLTNINQGIGILPISTFRDYIDNSDNPDIRLVKAGGSYLYREDPLTDYDGWRTDITYDLFDLAWHQRWEQLKDDANELGYVMFFDQDFNNINVYSGGLGNGFYDPTLQTCLGIWETLGDGNDLKPFMQSTIKHGTTGKALKISRDPNAPANSYVTARHYSILGGSKSLWSEMPISNGTCTFEFWLYRPDNNSSCAIGFQNDLTSQYGIGLYIPATGSVYYRYNNAGGASWYQSGCQITNATWTKLRIVVDIDNETYSAYADSSTICANIDYSGINPYNQFNWLSFSTQDNASSVIYIDDVNVKWYPDIVFEDKFSNIYMRDDFESQTVGATIHLAEPNVGATWKVTPTENASNVYVENDLSFAEGYKCLAFKRPSEGAALAYSGDTSKLPLNIARKITVDYDVYVVSGASTILGLCESDTGPYTALVFANSNGYWYYHDGSGYNYTNSNVSIDVDNWTHVQMVLDCTTQSYEIYVQPVGCMPTHIGTGAWPNDTLAGDSVYLLMSAQPGTSNTCYYDNIEITYGEPNVSPFTSRRSSIYLRDNFEAHAVDATIHTESPEQGAAWTVSNVDDANKYHIDTNYSLGVGSQSLSGSRCSSAATLSSGSTAKLTLDPNDIVTVDFDIYVPAATSMVVVMAEISSGPFPAALFANSNDKWYYRDNDTYIDSGVSIEFDTWIHCQMTLNCGNETCTYVIQQGNQDAVTLGQGDWDSGTESGDSVYFMLSPQSDTNDTCYYDNILITYGAQ
;
A
#
# COMPACT_ATOMS: atom_id res chain seq x y z
N MET A 1 -24.60 -5.11 8.99
CA MET A 1 -26.03 -5.49 8.97
C MET A 1 -26.95 -4.28 9.14
N TYR A 2 -26.66 -3.36 10.07
CA TYR A 2 -27.55 -2.25 10.46
C TYR A 2 -27.00 -0.85 10.12
N ALA A 3 -26.61 -0.64 8.86
CA ALA A 3 -26.08 0.64 8.35
C ALA A 3 -26.75 0.98 7.00
N ASP A 4 -28.07 1.10 7.00
CA ASP A 4 -28.85 1.31 5.77
C ASP A 4 -28.96 2.79 5.35
N GLY A 5 -28.29 3.69 6.07
CA GLY A 5 -28.26 5.14 5.82
C GLY A 5 -29.50 5.90 6.32
N ALA A 6 -29.63 7.15 5.86
CA ALA A 6 -30.74 8.05 6.17
C ALA A 6 -31.04 8.98 4.98
N PRO A 7 -32.27 9.50 4.85
CA PRO A 7 -32.60 10.47 3.82
C PRO A 7 -31.70 11.72 3.88
N PRO A 8 -31.30 12.32 2.74
CA PRO A 8 -30.37 13.47 2.70
C PRO A 8 -30.85 14.73 3.42
N ASN A 9 -32.14 14.80 3.78
CA ASN A 9 -32.72 15.91 4.52
C ASN A 9 -32.69 15.72 6.04
N ILE A 10 -32.16 14.59 6.53
CA ILE A 10 -31.95 14.33 7.96
C ILE A 10 -30.50 14.74 8.29
N PRO A 11 -30.30 15.85 9.02
CA PRO A 11 -28.97 16.21 9.48
C PRO A 11 -28.49 15.21 10.52
N ASN A 12 -27.18 14.91 10.51
CA ASN A 12 -26.50 14.07 11.49
C ASN A 12 -26.68 14.60 12.92
N SER A 13 -26.22 13.82 13.91
CA SER A 13 -26.31 14.19 15.33
C SER A 13 -25.66 15.53 15.68
N ASP A 14 -24.71 16.01 14.87
CA ASP A 14 -24.06 17.31 14.97
C ASP A 14 -24.88 18.50 14.40
N GLY A 15 -26.00 18.21 13.72
CA GLY A 15 -26.87 19.18 13.07
C GLY A 15 -26.27 19.86 11.84
N LYS A 16 -25.12 19.39 11.33
CA LYS A 16 -24.33 20.06 10.27
C LYS A 16 -23.99 19.16 9.10
N THR A 17 -23.78 17.88 9.36
CA THR A 17 -23.33 16.93 8.35
C THR A 17 -24.55 16.15 7.82
N ILE A 18 -24.60 15.86 6.52
CA ILE A 18 -25.67 15.05 5.91
C ILE A 18 -25.07 13.67 5.65
N TRP A 19 -25.80 12.61 5.96
CA TRP A 19 -25.36 11.25 5.65
C TRP A 19 -25.29 11.04 4.12
N PRO A 20 -24.20 10.49 3.58
CA PRO A 20 -23.95 10.51 2.14
C PRO A 20 -24.83 9.56 1.33
N ALA A 21 -25.48 8.58 1.97
CA ALA A 21 -26.23 7.55 1.27
C ALA A 21 -27.46 7.05 2.05
N GLU A 22 -28.47 6.57 1.32
CA GLU A 22 -29.57 5.79 1.87
C GLU A 22 -29.75 4.57 0.97
N LEU A 23 -29.94 3.39 1.57
CA LEU A 23 -30.24 2.20 0.80
C LEU A 23 -31.56 2.40 0.06
N LYS A 24 -31.54 2.24 -1.26
CA LYS A 24 -32.74 2.44 -2.10
C LYS A 24 -33.96 1.67 -1.60
N PHE A 25 -33.76 0.44 -1.12
CA PHE A 25 -34.85 -0.36 -0.56
C PHE A 25 -35.52 0.32 0.63
N VAL A 26 -34.75 0.88 1.56
CA VAL A 26 -35.25 1.60 2.74
C VAL A 26 -35.92 2.91 2.32
N HIS A 27 -35.33 3.64 1.36
CA HIS A 27 -35.94 4.83 0.80
C HIS A 27 -37.35 4.57 0.24
N ASP A 28 -37.49 3.48 -0.52
CA ASP A 28 -38.76 3.09 -1.13
C ASP A 28 -39.72 2.43 -0.12
N ASN A 29 -39.21 1.88 0.98
CA ASN A 29 -39.97 1.11 1.98
C ASN A 29 -39.66 1.59 3.42
N PRO A 30 -39.86 2.86 3.77
CA PRO A 30 -39.44 3.39 5.07
C PRO A 30 -40.18 2.76 6.26
N TYR A 31 -41.29 2.07 6.02
CA TYR A 31 -42.07 1.35 7.03
C TYR A 31 -41.34 0.13 7.61
N VAL A 32 -40.26 -0.34 6.98
CA VAL A 32 -39.45 -1.46 7.48
C VAL A 32 -38.46 -1.04 8.57
N LEU A 33 -38.23 0.26 8.74
CA LEU A 33 -37.37 0.79 9.80
C LEU A 33 -38.04 0.63 11.16
N THR A 34 -37.22 0.43 12.20
CA THR A 34 -37.73 0.35 13.56
C THR A 34 -38.27 1.71 14.02
N VAL A 35 -39.32 1.66 14.84
CA VAL A 35 -40.03 2.84 15.34
C VAL A 35 -40.22 2.77 16.85
N ASP A 36 -40.31 3.93 17.49
CA ASP A 36 -40.72 4.04 18.88
C ASP A 36 -42.24 3.95 19.05
N ARG A 37 -42.73 4.00 20.30
CA ARG A 37 -44.17 3.96 20.60
C ARG A 37 -44.98 5.09 19.97
N ALA A 38 -44.35 6.23 19.68
CA ALA A 38 -44.99 7.37 19.04
C ALA A 38 -44.93 7.29 17.50
N GLY A 39 -44.23 6.29 16.95
CA GLY A 39 -44.02 6.12 15.53
C GLY A 39 -42.84 6.91 14.97
N ASN A 40 -41.97 7.45 15.84
CA ASN A 40 -40.73 8.09 15.37
C ASN A 40 -39.77 7.01 14.86
N ILE A 41 -39.17 7.26 13.70
CA ILE A 41 -38.26 6.34 13.02
C ILE A 41 -36.87 6.39 13.66
N GLN A 42 -36.20 5.25 13.74
CA GLN A 42 -34.75 5.17 13.91
C GLN A 42 -34.10 4.81 12.58
N TYR A 43 -33.46 5.79 11.97
CA TYR A 43 -32.80 5.61 10.67
C TYR A 43 -31.64 4.61 10.76
N SER A 44 -31.30 3.98 9.63
CA SER A 44 -30.36 2.86 9.48
C SER A 44 -30.70 1.52 10.11
N VAL A 45 -31.83 1.41 10.81
CA VAL A 45 -32.15 0.20 11.58
C VAL A 45 -33.42 -0.46 11.05
N CYS A 46 -33.24 -1.41 10.14
CA CYS A 46 -34.34 -2.26 9.68
C CYS A 46 -34.83 -3.20 10.79
N GLU A 47 -36.15 -3.34 10.94
CA GLU A 47 -36.76 -4.33 11.80
C GLU A 47 -36.95 -5.64 11.04
N TYR A 48 -36.19 -6.67 11.40
CA TYR A 48 -36.25 -7.98 10.73
C TYR A 48 -37.54 -8.77 10.99
N THR A 49 -38.51 -8.20 11.72
CA THR A 49 -39.89 -8.70 11.72
C THR A 49 -40.52 -8.69 10.33
N TYR A 50 -40.08 -7.78 9.45
CA TYR A 50 -40.50 -7.71 8.05
C TYR A 50 -39.69 -8.71 7.21
N SER A 51 -40.37 -9.69 6.61
CA SER A 51 -39.75 -10.69 5.73
C SER A 51 -39.00 -10.06 4.54
N GLU A 52 -39.56 -8.99 3.99
CA GLU A 52 -39.00 -8.24 2.87
C GLU A 52 -37.71 -7.51 3.25
N ALA A 53 -37.57 -7.06 4.51
CA ALA A 53 -36.34 -6.46 5.00
C ALA A 53 -35.24 -7.52 5.14
N ARG A 54 -35.58 -8.71 5.65
CA ARG A 54 -34.65 -9.85 5.71
C ARG A 54 -34.21 -10.27 4.31
N ALA A 55 -35.16 -10.51 3.42
CA ALA A 55 -34.90 -10.90 2.03
C ALA A 55 -34.02 -9.89 1.29
N ASN A 56 -34.26 -8.58 1.48
CA ASN A 56 -33.42 -7.54 0.89
C ASN A 56 -31.99 -7.54 1.44
N LYS A 57 -31.80 -7.84 2.73
CA LYS A 57 -30.45 -7.90 3.31
C LYS A 57 -29.72 -9.18 2.86
N VAL A 58 -30.40 -10.31 2.83
CA VAL A 58 -29.88 -11.59 2.30
C VAL A 58 -29.43 -11.43 0.85
N SER A 59 -30.21 -10.73 0.01
CA SER A 59 -29.84 -10.53 -1.41
C SER A 59 -28.58 -9.67 -1.58
N GLN A 60 -28.28 -8.75 -0.66
CA GLN A 60 -27.02 -7.99 -0.67
C GLN A 60 -25.82 -8.91 -0.43
N PHE A 61 -25.88 -9.76 0.60
CA PHE A 61 -24.81 -10.73 0.89
C PHE A 61 -24.62 -11.72 -0.26
N SER A 62 -25.72 -12.21 -0.81
CA SER A 62 -25.73 -13.13 -1.95
C SER A 62 -25.11 -12.51 -3.19
N TYR A 63 -25.40 -11.24 -3.46
CA TYR A 63 -24.76 -10.48 -4.52
C TYR A 63 -23.24 -10.42 -4.32
N PHE A 64 -22.75 -10.14 -3.11
CA PHE A 64 -21.31 -10.12 -2.86
C PHE A 64 -20.65 -11.49 -3.08
N ALA A 65 -21.28 -12.56 -2.58
CA ALA A 65 -20.79 -13.92 -2.77
C ALA A 65 -20.75 -14.32 -4.26
N GLN A 66 -21.81 -14.02 -5.01
CA GLN A 66 -21.91 -14.38 -6.44
C GLN A 66 -20.99 -13.52 -7.32
N GLN A 67 -20.95 -12.21 -7.09
CA GLN A 67 -20.27 -11.26 -7.96
C GLN A 67 -18.76 -11.23 -7.72
N TYR A 68 -18.32 -11.36 -6.46
CA TYR A 68 -16.91 -11.22 -6.08
C TYR A 68 -16.30 -12.53 -5.55
N GLY A 69 -17.06 -13.63 -5.54
CA GLY A 69 -16.58 -14.93 -5.05
C GLY A 69 -16.27 -14.95 -3.55
N ALA A 70 -16.90 -14.06 -2.76
CA ALA A 70 -16.61 -13.93 -1.33
C ALA A 70 -16.84 -15.27 -0.59
N LYS A 71 -15.82 -15.73 0.13
CA LYS A 71 -15.85 -17.02 0.87
C LYS A 71 -16.08 -16.89 2.37
N LYS A 72 -15.94 -15.67 2.90
CA LYS A 72 -16.17 -15.36 4.31
C LYS A 72 -16.99 -14.10 4.39
N ILE A 73 -18.08 -14.15 5.14
CA ILE A 73 -19.01 -13.03 5.33
C ILE A 73 -19.03 -12.68 6.81
N TYR A 74 -18.73 -11.43 7.12
CA TYR A 74 -18.85 -10.90 8.47
C TYR A 74 -20.12 -10.07 8.61
N ALA A 75 -21.07 -10.60 9.39
CA ALA A 75 -22.35 -10.00 9.67
C ALA A 75 -22.24 -9.03 10.85
N ASP A 76 -21.70 -7.82 10.59
CA ASP A 76 -21.52 -6.78 11.61
C ASP A 76 -22.89 -6.30 12.15
N MET A 77 -23.14 -6.49 13.44
CA MET A 77 -24.37 -6.03 14.11
C MET A 77 -24.32 -4.55 14.52
N ARG A 78 -23.19 -3.87 14.31
CA ARG A 78 -23.06 -2.44 14.59
C ARG A 78 -24.00 -1.60 13.73
N SER A 79 -24.45 -0.49 14.30
CA SER A 79 -25.21 0.52 13.59
C SER A 79 -24.61 1.90 13.68
N GLU A 80 -24.73 2.64 12.58
CA GLU A 80 -24.35 4.05 12.47
C GLU A 80 -25.49 4.99 12.89
N ALA A 81 -26.61 4.47 13.39
CA ALA A 81 -27.77 5.25 13.81
C ALA A 81 -27.40 6.44 14.72
N ASN A 82 -26.48 6.24 15.66
CA ASN A 82 -26.02 7.25 16.62
C ASN A 82 -25.21 8.39 15.96
N GLN A 83 -24.67 8.18 14.76
CA GLN A 83 -23.99 9.23 13.99
C GLN A 83 -25.00 10.10 13.23
N MET A 84 -26.13 9.55 12.82
CA MET A 84 -27.14 10.26 12.02
C MET A 84 -28.21 10.95 12.85
N GLN A 85 -28.51 10.42 14.03
CA GLN A 85 -29.55 10.95 14.89
C GLN A 85 -29.13 10.87 16.35
N LYS A 86 -29.80 11.67 17.19
CA LYS A 86 -29.57 11.60 18.63
C LYS A 86 -29.84 10.18 19.13
N ASP A 87 -28.91 9.65 19.92
CA ASP A 87 -29.07 8.36 20.59
C ASP A 87 -30.42 8.26 21.32
N PRO A 88 -31.00 7.05 21.38
CA PRO A 88 -32.16 6.81 22.24
C PRO A 88 -31.83 7.20 23.68
N ASN A 89 -32.84 7.71 24.41
CA ASN A 89 -32.69 8.01 25.84
C ASN A 89 -32.80 6.75 26.71
N HIS A 90 -33.35 5.66 26.17
CA HIS A 90 -33.46 4.35 26.81
C HIS A 90 -33.25 3.25 25.77
N ALA A 91 -32.66 2.12 26.15
CA ALA A 91 -32.49 0.96 25.30
C ALA A 91 -33.79 0.61 24.56
N ASP A 92 -34.87 0.45 25.33
CA ASP A 92 -36.16 -0.07 24.86
C ASP A 92 -37.07 1.04 24.29
N GLN A 93 -36.48 2.12 23.79
CA GLN A 93 -37.22 3.19 23.14
C GLN A 93 -37.82 2.75 21.80
N TYR A 94 -37.13 1.89 21.05
CA TYR A 94 -37.51 1.42 19.72
C TYR A 94 -37.94 -0.05 19.72
N GLY A 95 -38.44 -0.57 18.58
CA GLY A 95 -38.96 -1.93 18.47
C GLY A 95 -40.49 -2.04 18.51
N PHE A 96 -41.22 -1.02 18.05
CA PHE A 96 -42.68 -0.98 18.08
C PHE A 96 -43.30 -1.13 16.68
N SER A 97 -42.68 -1.92 15.80
CA SER A 97 -43.21 -2.15 14.44
C SER A 97 -44.63 -2.74 14.48
N PRO A 98 -45.53 -2.36 13.55
CA PRO A 98 -46.88 -2.93 13.47
C PRO A 98 -46.93 -4.46 13.46
N ILE A 99 -45.98 -5.14 12.82
CA ILE A 99 -45.91 -6.62 12.79
C ILE A 99 -45.68 -7.15 14.19
N LEU A 100 -44.73 -6.56 14.92
CA LEU A 100 -44.39 -6.98 16.27
C LEU A 100 -45.48 -6.67 17.28
N VAL A 101 -46.13 -5.50 17.16
CA VAL A 101 -47.33 -5.16 17.96
C VAL A 101 -48.42 -6.20 17.76
N ASN A 102 -48.69 -6.60 16.51
CA ASN A 102 -49.67 -7.63 16.20
C ASN A 102 -49.22 -9.01 16.71
N ALA A 103 -47.94 -9.37 16.60
CA ALA A 103 -47.39 -10.62 17.10
C ALA A 103 -47.56 -10.72 18.63
N MET A 104 -47.19 -9.67 19.37
CA MET A 104 -47.38 -9.60 20.82
C MET A 104 -48.84 -9.71 21.21
N LYS A 105 -49.73 -9.03 20.48
CA LYS A 105 -51.17 -9.12 20.70
C LYS A 105 -51.72 -10.52 20.41
N ASN A 106 -51.27 -11.17 19.36
CA ASN A 106 -51.78 -12.48 18.97
C ASN A 106 -51.26 -13.60 19.88
N VAL A 107 -50.00 -13.53 20.31
CA VAL A 107 -49.35 -14.59 21.10
C VAL A 107 -49.61 -14.41 22.60
N TYR A 108 -49.60 -13.18 23.09
CA TYR A 108 -49.65 -12.88 24.52
C TYR A 108 -50.89 -12.06 24.96
N ASP A 109 -51.79 -11.70 24.04
CA ASP A 109 -52.97 -10.84 24.29
C ASP A 109 -52.61 -9.47 24.89
N VAL A 110 -51.45 -8.92 24.51
CA VAL A 110 -50.94 -7.63 24.99
C VAL A 110 -50.71 -6.67 23.83
N ASN A 111 -51.23 -5.44 23.96
CA ASN A 111 -50.93 -4.34 23.04
C ASN A 111 -49.81 -3.46 23.59
N ILE A 112 -48.59 -3.70 23.12
CA ILE A 112 -47.36 -3.02 23.58
C ILE A 112 -47.37 -1.50 23.32
N LEU A 113 -48.23 -0.99 22.42
CA LEU A 113 -48.37 0.46 22.22
C LEU A 113 -49.13 1.17 23.35
N THR A 114 -49.97 0.44 24.08
CA THR A 114 -50.85 1.01 25.12
C THR A 114 -50.55 0.49 26.52
N ASP A 115 -49.87 -0.63 26.64
CA ASP A 115 -49.52 -1.22 27.93
C ASP A 115 -48.39 -0.41 28.61
N PRO A 116 -48.56 0.02 29.87
CA PRO A 116 -47.55 0.81 30.59
C PRO A 116 -46.27 0.05 30.93
N ASN A 117 -46.27 -1.29 30.88
CA ASN A 117 -45.05 -2.09 31.11
C ASN A 117 -44.00 -1.90 30.01
N PHE A 118 -44.40 -1.38 28.84
CA PHE A 118 -43.52 -1.15 27.69
C PHE A 118 -43.15 0.32 27.52
N ASP A 119 -43.49 1.19 28.47
CA ASP A 119 -43.22 2.63 28.36
C ASP A 119 -41.89 2.87 29.05
N CYS A 120 -40.78 2.91 28.31
CA CYS A 120 -39.44 3.10 28.88
C CYS A 120 -39.28 4.42 29.65
N TYR A 121 -40.19 5.38 29.47
CA TYR A 121 -40.23 6.63 30.23
C TYR A 121 -41.08 6.55 31.51
N SER A 122 -41.81 5.45 31.71
CA SER A 122 -42.58 5.22 32.92
C SER A 122 -41.66 4.81 34.07
N THR A 123 -41.89 5.37 35.25
CA THR A 123 -41.20 4.94 36.50
C THR A 123 -41.50 3.49 36.91
N SER A 124 -42.51 2.86 36.28
CA SER A 124 -42.85 1.45 36.50
C SER A 124 -42.24 0.51 35.46
N PHE A 125 -41.50 1.05 34.48
CA PHE A 125 -40.81 0.24 33.49
C PHE A 125 -39.73 -0.58 34.16
N ASP A 126 -39.63 -1.84 33.75
CA ASP A 126 -38.57 -2.75 34.15
C ASP A 126 -38.20 -3.59 32.93
N PRO A 127 -36.97 -3.45 32.38
CA PRO A 127 -36.55 -4.24 31.23
C PRO A 127 -36.50 -5.74 31.53
N CYS A 128 -36.46 -6.13 32.82
CA CYS A 128 -36.50 -7.53 33.27
C CYS A 128 -37.93 -8.05 33.49
N ASN A 129 -38.98 -7.23 33.30
CA ASN A 129 -40.36 -7.68 33.38
C ASN A 129 -40.61 -8.84 32.40
N THR A 130 -41.27 -9.92 32.86
CA THR A 130 -41.50 -11.12 32.03
C THR A 130 -42.18 -10.82 30.69
N MET A 131 -43.11 -9.86 30.64
CA MET A 131 -43.81 -9.50 29.42
C MET A 131 -42.95 -8.64 28.47
N VAL A 132 -42.06 -7.81 29.02
CA VAL A 132 -41.04 -7.07 28.26
C VAL A 132 -40.00 -8.04 27.69
N GLN A 133 -39.57 -9.02 28.48
CA GLN A 133 -38.69 -10.10 28.04
C GLN A 133 -39.29 -10.95 26.91
N ASN A 134 -40.60 -11.21 26.94
CA ASN A 134 -41.29 -11.88 25.83
C ASN A 134 -41.23 -11.07 24.52
N TRP A 135 -41.27 -9.74 24.61
CA TRP A 135 -41.08 -8.87 23.46
C TRP A 135 -39.64 -8.85 22.97
N HIS A 136 -38.65 -8.79 23.87
CA HIS A 136 -37.23 -8.95 23.51
C HIS A 136 -36.97 -10.29 22.80
N ASN A 137 -37.54 -11.39 23.32
CA ASN A 137 -37.46 -12.73 22.72
C ASN A 137 -38.09 -12.75 21.32
N MET A 138 -39.26 -12.13 21.14
CA MET A 138 -39.95 -12.10 19.84
C MET A 138 -39.12 -11.35 18.79
N ARG A 139 -38.42 -10.28 19.16
CA ARG A 139 -37.49 -9.58 18.28
C ARG A 139 -36.28 -10.45 17.93
N GLY A 140 -35.70 -11.10 18.95
CA GLY A 140 -34.58 -12.03 18.80
C GLY A 140 -34.90 -13.22 17.90
N TYR A 141 -36.13 -13.71 17.94
CA TYR A 141 -36.61 -14.76 17.05
C TYR A 141 -36.47 -14.34 15.58
N TYR A 142 -36.91 -13.14 15.21
CA TYR A 142 -36.82 -12.69 13.81
C TYR A 142 -35.39 -12.37 13.36
N LEU A 143 -34.51 -12.00 14.28
CA LEU A 143 -33.07 -11.93 13.99
C LEU A 143 -32.51 -13.33 13.69
N THR A 144 -32.95 -14.35 14.41
CA THR A 144 -32.57 -15.75 14.14
C THR A 144 -33.12 -16.24 12.80
N GLU A 145 -34.37 -15.87 12.45
CA GLU A 145 -34.92 -16.15 11.12
C GLU A 145 -34.08 -15.52 9.99
N PHE A 146 -33.51 -14.33 10.21
CA PHE A 146 -32.59 -13.73 9.24
C PHE A 146 -31.34 -14.59 9.02
N PHE A 147 -30.74 -15.15 10.07
CA PHE A 147 -29.58 -16.03 9.91
C PHE A 147 -29.93 -17.37 9.24
N ARG A 148 -31.14 -17.90 9.45
CA ARG A 148 -31.65 -19.04 8.68
C ARG A 148 -31.80 -18.70 7.20
N ASP A 149 -32.49 -17.59 6.90
CA ASP A 149 -32.67 -17.09 5.52
C ASP A 149 -31.30 -16.86 4.83
N LEU A 150 -30.31 -16.34 5.57
CA LEU A 150 -28.96 -16.09 5.07
C LEU A 150 -28.17 -17.40 4.82
N ARG A 151 -28.21 -18.33 5.77
CA ARG A 151 -27.48 -19.61 5.65
C ARG A 151 -28.00 -20.42 4.47
N ASP A 152 -29.33 -20.54 4.34
CA ASP A 152 -29.97 -21.27 3.25
C ASP A 152 -29.58 -20.72 1.87
N GLU A 153 -29.56 -19.39 1.73
CA GLU A 153 -29.19 -18.73 0.46
C GLU A 153 -27.71 -18.89 0.15
N LEU A 154 -26.82 -18.70 1.13
CA LEU A 154 -25.37 -18.85 0.92
C LEU A 154 -24.97 -20.30 0.64
N ASP A 155 -25.63 -21.29 1.26
CA ASP A 155 -25.41 -22.72 0.96
C ASP A 155 -25.82 -23.09 -0.47
N THR A 156 -26.87 -22.43 -0.99
CA THR A 156 -27.29 -22.61 -2.37
C THR A 156 -26.23 -22.09 -3.36
N ILE A 157 -25.45 -21.08 -2.96
CA ILE A 157 -24.36 -20.50 -3.77
C ILE A 157 -23.09 -21.35 -3.63
N ASP A 158 -22.62 -21.54 -2.41
CA ASP A 158 -21.48 -22.39 -2.06
C ASP A 158 -21.55 -22.75 -0.56
N PRO A 159 -21.70 -24.04 -0.19
CA PRO A 159 -21.80 -24.47 1.20
C PRO A 159 -20.52 -24.23 2.02
N ASN A 160 -19.40 -23.88 1.39
CA ASN A 160 -18.17 -23.54 2.09
C ASN A 160 -18.05 -22.05 2.44
N ILE A 161 -19.07 -21.23 2.13
CA ILE A 161 -19.07 -19.83 2.57
C ILE A 161 -19.25 -19.77 4.08
N GLU A 162 -18.26 -19.21 4.77
CA GLU A 162 -18.30 -19.03 6.23
C GLU A 162 -19.07 -17.77 6.61
N ILE A 163 -19.89 -17.86 7.66
CA ILE A 163 -20.60 -16.72 8.26
C ILE A 163 -20.02 -16.47 9.65
N ALA A 164 -19.44 -15.28 9.84
CA ALA A 164 -19.01 -14.77 11.13
C ALA A 164 -20.01 -13.73 11.64
N VAL A 165 -20.32 -13.73 12.93
CA VAL A 165 -21.22 -12.74 13.56
C VAL A 165 -20.55 -12.02 14.72
N GLY A 166 -20.69 -10.69 14.74
CA GLY A 166 -20.18 -9.84 15.82
C GLY A 166 -21.22 -9.58 16.90
N ILE A 167 -20.94 -9.94 18.16
CA ILE A 167 -21.87 -9.75 19.29
C ILE A 167 -21.19 -9.08 20.50
N PRO A 168 -21.94 -8.41 21.40
CA PRO A 168 -21.36 -7.68 22.53
C PRO A 168 -20.83 -8.57 23.65
N GLY A 169 -21.03 -9.89 23.58
CA GLY A 169 -20.60 -10.85 24.60
C GLY A 169 -21.66 -11.18 25.66
N GLY A 170 -22.93 -10.86 25.43
CA GLY A 170 -24.06 -11.18 26.31
C GLY A 170 -25.28 -11.71 25.55
N ASP A 171 -26.37 -11.97 26.27
CA ASP A 171 -27.62 -12.48 25.68
C ASP A 171 -28.52 -11.37 25.08
N TYR A 172 -28.12 -10.09 25.17
CA TYR A 172 -28.91 -8.97 24.63
C TYR A 172 -28.04 -8.06 23.77
N VAL A 173 -28.67 -7.41 22.82
CA VAL A 173 -28.10 -6.28 22.09
C VAL A 173 -28.83 -4.99 22.47
N GLY A 174 -28.07 -4.03 23.00
CA GLY A 174 -28.53 -2.70 23.35
C GLY A 174 -28.81 -1.83 22.12
N PRO A 175 -28.43 -0.54 22.09
CA PRO A 175 -28.67 0.31 20.93
C PRO A 175 -27.87 -0.20 19.73
N CYS A 176 -28.38 -0.01 18.53
CA CYS A 176 -29.67 0.62 18.21
C CYS A 176 -30.88 -0.34 18.28
N LEU A 177 -30.72 -1.56 18.79
CA LEU A 177 -31.68 -2.66 18.62
C LEU A 177 -32.57 -2.92 19.85
N GLY A 178 -32.53 -2.09 20.88
CA GLY A 178 -33.46 -2.06 22.02
C GLY A 178 -33.63 -3.37 22.78
N ASN A 179 -32.57 -3.73 23.51
CA ASN A 179 -32.42 -4.97 24.30
C ASN A 179 -32.98 -6.21 23.59
N CYS A 180 -32.85 -6.29 22.27
CA CYS A 180 -33.26 -7.47 21.51
C CYS A 180 -32.44 -8.67 22.02
N LYS A 181 -33.10 -9.81 22.25
CA LYS A 181 -32.39 -10.99 22.75
C LYS A 181 -31.61 -11.66 21.62
N LEU A 182 -30.35 -11.97 21.88
CA LEU A 182 -29.51 -12.76 20.98
C LEU A 182 -29.66 -14.24 21.33
N ASP A 183 -30.24 -15.01 20.41
CA ASP A 183 -30.35 -16.45 20.57
C ASP A 183 -29.18 -17.19 19.91
N TRP A 184 -27.97 -16.78 20.27
CA TRP A 184 -26.71 -17.34 19.73
C TRP A 184 -26.58 -18.85 19.95
N ARG A 185 -27.28 -19.38 20.97
CA ARG A 185 -27.38 -20.82 21.24
C ARG A 185 -28.07 -21.56 20.11
N THR A 186 -29.21 -21.05 19.64
CA THR A 186 -29.88 -21.59 18.46
C THR A 186 -29.01 -21.46 17.21
N TRP A 187 -28.24 -20.37 17.07
CA TRP A 187 -27.33 -20.21 15.93
C TRP A 187 -26.22 -21.27 15.94
N VAL A 188 -25.71 -21.60 17.12
CA VAL A 188 -24.74 -22.69 17.32
C VAL A 188 -25.38 -24.05 17.06
N ASP A 189 -26.54 -24.35 17.66
CA ASP A 189 -27.18 -25.66 17.54
C ASP A 189 -27.60 -25.99 16.11
N GLU A 190 -28.05 -24.98 15.35
CA GLU A 190 -28.48 -25.15 13.96
C GLU A 190 -27.35 -24.95 12.94
N GLY A 191 -26.13 -24.61 13.38
CA GLY A 191 -25.00 -24.37 12.48
C GLY A 191 -25.20 -23.15 11.56
N LEU A 192 -25.91 -22.13 12.02
CA LEU A 192 -26.23 -20.93 11.22
C LEU A 192 -25.02 -20.01 11.03
N VAL A 193 -24.00 -20.16 11.87
CA VAL A 193 -22.76 -19.38 11.84
C VAL A 193 -21.56 -20.31 12.02
N ASN A 194 -20.41 -19.89 11.48
CA ASN A 194 -19.13 -20.60 11.60
C ASN A 194 -18.22 -19.95 12.65
N GLU A 195 -18.48 -18.69 13.00
CA GLU A 195 -17.63 -17.92 13.90
C GLU A 195 -18.44 -16.88 14.69
N ILE A 196 -18.17 -16.78 15.99
CA ILE A 196 -18.71 -15.76 16.88
C ILE A 196 -17.56 -14.86 17.32
N VAL A 197 -17.66 -13.57 17.00
CA VAL A 197 -16.65 -12.56 17.31
C VAL A 197 -17.16 -11.71 18.47
N LEU A 198 -16.45 -11.70 19.61
CA LEU A 198 -16.86 -11.00 20.82
C LEU A 198 -15.68 -10.60 21.72
N PRO A 199 -15.83 -9.58 22.58
CA PRO A 199 -16.98 -8.69 22.69
C PRO A 199 -16.86 -7.48 21.75
N ILE A 200 -17.94 -7.13 21.04
CA ILE A 200 -17.96 -6.00 20.09
C ILE A 200 -18.85 -4.86 20.58
N PRO A 201 -18.37 -3.59 20.58
CA PRO A 201 -19.26 -2.44 20.73
C PRO A 201 -20.11 -2.26 19.48
N LEU A 202 -21.44 -2.30 19.65
CA LEU A 202 -22.40 -2.24 18.53
C LEU A 202 -22.86 -0.83 18.17
N GLU A 203 -22.37 0.18 18.89
CA GLU A 203 -22.56 1.59 18.58
C GLU A 203 -21.36 2.08 17.76
N ALA A 204 -21.60 2.80 16.66
CA ALA A 204 -20.51 3.39 15.88
C ALA A 204 -19.72 4.47 16.65
N ASP A 205 -20.40 5.18 17.57
CA ASP A 205 -19.80 6.11 18.52
C ASP A 205 -20.12 5.64 19.95
N THR A 206 -19.15 5.71 20.86
CA THR A 206 -19.36 5.32 22.26
C THR A 206 -20.38 6.24 22.93
N ASP A 207 -21.54 5.73 23.34
CA ASP A 207 -22.52 6.48 24.13
C ASP A 207 -22.01 6.70 25.57
N PRO A 208 -21.60 7.93 25.94
CA PRO A 208 -21.04 8.20 27.26
C PRO A 208 -22.10 8.11 28.36
N TYR A 209 -23.39 8.10 28.00
CA TYR A 209 -24.51 8.01 28.94
C TYR A 209 -25.12 6.61 28.98
N SER A 210 -24.47 5.61 28.36
CA SER A 210 -24.96 4.24 28.31
C SER A 210 -25.34 3.63 29.67
N ALA A 211 -24.71 4.09 30.76
CA ALA A 211 -25.04 3.67 32.13
C ALA A 211 -26.46 4.02 32.58
N THR A 212 -27.06 5.06 31.99
CA THR A 212 -28.34 5.61 32.45
C THR A 212 -29.51 5.18 31.59
N LYS A 213 -29.31 4.25 30.65
CA LYS A 213 -30.26 3.92 29.59
C LYS A 213 -30.83 2.50 29.66
N ASP A 214 -30.69 1.84 30.82
CA ASP A 214 -31.30 0.54 31.12
C ASP A 214 -30.86 -0.60 30.19
N TYR A 215 -29.60 -0.62 29.76
CA TYR A 215 -29.05 -1.71 28.93
C TYR A 215 -28.94 -3.01 29.70
N LEU A 216 -29.45 -4.09 29.12
CA LEU A 216 -29.28 -5.45 29.64
C LEU A 216 -27.94 -6.06 29.27
N THR A 217 -27.25 -5.52 28.26
CA THR A 217 -25.86 -5.85 27.94
C THR A 217 -25.12 -4.57 27.50
N ASN A 218 -24.03 -4.23 28.19
CA ASN A 218 -23.18 -3.08 27.89
C ASN A 218 -21.71 -3.47 28.11
N ILE A 219 -20.99 -3.68 27.01
CA ILE A 219 -19.58 -4.04 26.99
C ILE A 219 -18.70 -3.01 27.73
N ASN A 220 -18.95 -1.71 27.52
CA ASN A 220 -18.14 -0.63 28.10
C ASN A 220 -18.21 -0.59 29.62
N GLN A 221 -19.24 -1.21 30.21
CA GLN A 221 -19.48 -1.22 31.65
C GLN A 221 -19.46 -2.63 32.25
N GLY A 222 -19.22 -3.67 31.43
CA GLY A 222 -19.28 -5.06 31.85
C GLY A 222 -20.67 -5.50 32.32
N ILE A 223 -21.75 -4.83 31.92
CA ILE A 223 -23.13 -5.18 32.30
C ILE A 223 -23.61 -6.30 31.38
N GLY A 224 -24.17 -7.37 31.94
CA GLY A 224 -24.79 -8.46 31.18
C GLY A 224 -23.85 -9.26 30.27
N ILE A 225 -22.54 -9.05 30.39
CA ILE A 225 -21.51 -9.81 29.69
C ILE A 225 -21.40 -11.19 30.34
N LEU A 226 -21.42 -12.23 29.51
CA LEU A 226 -21.20 -13.60 29.96
C LEU A 226 -19.70 -13.92 29.97
N PRO A 227 -19.24 -14.78 30.89
CA PRO A 227 -17.89 -15.33 30.81
C PRO A 227 -17.67 -16.04 29.48
N ILE A 228 -16.48 -15.92 28.90
CA ILE A 228 -16.10 -16.56 27.63
C ILE A 228 -16.27 -18.07 27.69
N SER A 229 -15.90 -18.68 28.82
CA SER A 229 -16.14 -20.09 29.10
C SER A 229 -17.61 -20.51 28.89
N THR A 230 -18.58 -19.61 29.08
CA THR A 230 -20.00 -19.91 28.84
C THR A 230 -20.29 -20.16 27.36
N PHE A 231 -19.67 -19.39 26.47
CA PHE A 231 -19.78 -19.59 25.02
C PHE A 231 -19.03 -20.84 24.61
N ARG A 232 -17.77 -20.98 25.06
CA ARG A 232 -16.92 -22.14 24.73
C ARG A 232 -17.56 -23.45 25.18
N ASP A 233 -17.97 -23.54 26.45
CA ASP A 233 -18.64 -24.71 27.01
C ASP A 233 -19.90 -25.06 26.21
N TYR A 234 -20.67 -24.07 25.76
CA TYR A 234 -21.88 -24.34 24.98
C TYR A 234 -21.54 -24.91 23.60
N ILE A 235 -20.61 -24.28 22.88
CA ILE A 235 -20.19 -24.74 21.55
C ILE A 235 -19.60 -26.15 21.62
N ASP A 236 -18.72 -26.42 22.58
CA ASP A 236 -18.06 -27.72 22.75
C ASP A 236 -19.05 -28.86 23.03
N ASN A 237 -20.20 -28.54 23.62
CA ASN A 237 -21.27 -29.50 23.92
C ASN A 237 -22.41 -29.51 22.88
N SER A 238 -22.32 -28.70 21.82
CA SER A 238 -23.29 -28.64 20.75
C SER A 238 -23.00 -29.67 19.65
N ASP A 239 -23.90 -29.77 18.67
CA ASP A 239 -23.66 -30.57 17.45
C ASP A 239 -22.66 -29.90 16.47
N ASN A 240 -22.24 -28.65 16.75
CA ASN A 240 -21.33 -27.86 15.92
C ASN A 240 -20.11 -27.35 16.72
N PRO A 241 -19.25 -28.25 17.26
CA PRO A 241 -18.10 -27.86 18.08
C PRO A 241 -17.01 -27.10 17.31
N ASP A 242 -17.05 -27.14 15.97
CA ASP A 242 -16.09 -26.47 15.11
C ASP A 242 -16.36 -24.95 14.95
N ILE A 243 -17.43 -24.43 15.56
CA ILE A 243 -17.70 -22.98 15.56
C ILE A 243 -16.61 -22.27 16.35
N ARG A 244 -15.96 -21.32 15.68
CA ARG A 244 -14.85 -20.55 16.25
C ARG A 244 -15.35 -19.45 17.18
N LEU A 245 -14.73 -19.32 18.34
CA LEU A 245 -14.92 -18.22 19.27
C LEU A 245 -13.72 -17.28 19.22
N VAL A 246 -13.91 -16.10 18.67
CA VAL A 246 -12.81 -15.18 18.35
C VAL A 246 -12.91 -13.90 19.17
N LYS A 247 -11.78 -13.46 19.74
CA LYS A 247 -11.73 -12.22 20.49
C LYS A 247 -11.71 -11.02 19.55
N ALA A 248 -12.69 -10.14 19.71
CA ALA A 248 -12.73 -8.85 19.03
C ALA A 248 -11.75 -7.85 19.65
N GLY A 249 -11.30 -6.87 18.87
CA GLY A 249 -10.43 -5.80 19.38
C GLY A 249 -9.05 -6.31 19.78
N GLY A 250 -8.58 -7.38 19.14
CA GLY A 250 -7.16 -7.71 19.14
C GLY A 250 -6.39 -6.49 18.65
N SER A 251 -5.78 -5.76 19.57
CA SER A 251 -4.65 -4.95 19.21
C SER A 251 -3.47 -5.88 19.43
N TYR A 252 -2.68 -6.13 18.39
CA TYR A 252 -1.38 -6.78 18.52
C TYR A 252 -0.56 -6.19 19.69
N LEU A 253 -0.81 -4.93 20.04
CA LEU A 253 -0.15 -4.19 21.12
C LEU A 253 -0.56 -4.63 22.55
N TYR A 254 -1.76 -5.22 22.73
CA TYR A 254 -2.25 -5.66 24.04
C TYR A 254 -2.17 -7.18 24.16
N ARG A 255 -0.95 -7.67 24.41
CA ARG A 255 -0.55 -9.06 24.73
C ARG A 255 -1.17 -9.62 26.03
N GLU A 256 -2.46 -9.49 26.24
CA GLU A 256 -3.09 -10.57 27.00
C GLU A 256 -3.18 -11.69 25.99
N ASP A 257 -2.59 -12.87 26.23
CA ASP A 257 -2.91 -14.07 25.44
C ASP A 257 -4.44 -14.17 25.30
N PRO A 258 -4.99 -14.70 24.20
CA PRO A 258 -6.42 -14.94 24.17
C PRO A 258 -6.70 -15.78 25.41
N LEU A 259 -7.67 -15.36 26.23
CA LEU A 259 -8.08 -16.19 27.37
C LEU A 259 -8.27 -17.60 26.83
N THR A 260 -7.88 -18.63 27.59
CA THR A 260 -7.77 -20.04 27.17
C THR A 260 -8.98 -20.63 26.43
N ASP A 261 -10.09 -19.90 26.40
CA ASP A 261 -11.38 -20.28 25.87
C ASP A 261 -11.65 -19.64 24.49
N TYR A 262 -10.76 -18.81 23.95
CA TYR A 262 -10.83 -18.30 22.57
C TYR A 262 -9.97 -19.12 21.61
N ASP A 263 -10.41 -19.25 20.37
CA ASP A 263 -9.70 -19.95 19.30
C ASP A 263 -8.73 -19.05 18.52
N GLY A 264 -8.75 -17.73 18.81
CA GLY A 264 -7.87 -16.76 18.18
C GLY A 264 -8.32 -15.32 18.39
N TRP A 265 -7.66 -14.41 17.68
CA TRP A 265 -8.00 -13.00 17.62
C TRP A 265 -8.47 -12.63 16.24
N ARG A 266 -9.35 -11.64 16.17
CA ARG A 266 -9.43 -10.79 14.99
C ARG A 266 -9.02 -9.39 15.40
N THR A 267 -7.97 -8.90 14.78
CA THR A 267 -7.68 -7.49 14.73
C THR A 267 -8.79 -6.81 13.94
N ASP A 268 -9.09 -5.56 14.28
CA ASP A 268 -9.85 -4.73 13.35
C ASP A 268 -9.07 -4.77 12.03
N ILE A 269 -9.78 -5.06 10.93
CA ILE A 269 -9.29 -5.18 9.53
C ILE A 269 -8.17 -4.17 9.18
N THR A 270 -8.18 -3.04 9.87
CA THR A 270 -7.18 -1.98 9.92
C THR A 270 -5.73 -2.45 10.05
N TYR A 271 -5.37 -3.39 10.92
CA TYR A 271 -3.95 -3.70 11.15
C TYR A 271 -3.36 -4.55 10.02
N ASP A 272 -4.01 -5.66 9.68
CA ASP A 272 -3.53 -6.58 8.63
C ASP A 272 -3.55 -5.90 7.24
N LEU A 273 -4.51 -5.01 6.97
CA LEU A 273 -4.50 -4.21 5.73
C LEU A 273 -3.41 -3.12 5.76
N PHE A 274 -3.09 -2.56 6.92
CA PHE A 274 -2.10 -1.49 7.02
C PHE A 274 -0.68 -2.02 6.73
N ASP A 275 -0.31 -3.16 7.31
CA ASP A 275 1.05 -3.71 7.15
C ASP A 275 1.29 -4.30 5.75
N LEU A 276 0.28 -4.97 5.15
CA LEU A 276 0.39 -5.47 3.78
C LEU A 276 0.40 -4.34 2.75
N ALA A 277 -0.49 -3.34 2.91
CA ALA A 277 -0.52 -2.16 2.04
C ALA A 277 0.74 -1.31 2.20
N TRP A 278 1.36 -1.33 3.37
CA TRP A 278 2.61 -0.64 3.64
C TRP A 278 3.77 -1.17 2.79
N HIS A 279 4.06 -2.47 2.85
CA HIS A 279 5.17 -3.04 2.07
C HIS A 279 4.96 -2.85 0.57
N GLN A 280 3.73 -3.05 0.09
CA GLN A 280 3.37 -2.78 -1.30
C GLN A 280 3.62 -1.32 -1.67
N ARG A 281 3.23 -0.37 -0.81
CA ARG A 281 3.50 1.06 -1.05
C ARG A 281 4.98 1.36 -0.98
N TRP A 282 5.74 0.79 -0.04
CA TRP A 282 7.16 1.05 0.08
C TRP A 282 7.92 0.60 -1.18
N GLU A 283 7.64 -0.60 -1.68
CA GLU A 283 8.19 -1.07 -2.95
C GLU A 283 7.83 -0.10 -4.08
N GLN A 284 6.55 0.26 -4.20
CA GLN A 284 6.12 1.24 -5.20
C GLN A 284 6.80 2.61 -5.05
N LEU A 285 7.04 3.11 -3.83
CA LEU A 285 7.72 4.39 -3.61
C LEU A 285 9.18 4.33 -4.02
N LYS A 286 9.85 3.18 -3.80
CA LYS A 286 11.19 2.94 -4.33
C LYS A 286 11.15 2.89 -5.85
N ASP A 287 10.16 2.21 -6.44
CA ASP A 287 9.98 2.15 -7.89
C ASP A 287 9.71 3.54 -8.47
N ASP A 288 8.80 4.32 -7.89
CA ASP A 288 8.51 5.71 -8.28
C ASP A 288 9.80 6.56 -8.20
N ALA A 289 10.56 6.45 -7.11
CA ALA A 289 11.82 7.16 -6.95
C ALA A 289 12.89 6.70 -7.96
N ASN A 290 12.91 5.42 -8.33
CA ASN A 290 13.84 4.85 -9.30
C ASN A 290 13.49 5.24 -10.74
N GLU A 291 12.21 5.15 -11.11
CA GLU A 291 11.69 5.39 -12.45
C GLU A 291 11.57 6.89 -12.75
N LEU A 292 11.00 7.66 -11.81
CA LEU A 292 10.66 9.08 -12.00
C LEU A 292 11.72 10.02 -11.40
N GLY A 293 12.56 9.53 -10.48
CA GLY A 293 13.46 10.35 -9.68
C GLY A 293 12.77 11.05 -8.49
N TYR A 294 11.48 10.77 -8.27
CA TYR A 294 10.66 11.29 -7.18
C TYR A 294 9.41 10.44 -6.98
N VAL A 295 8.87 10.49 -5.78
CA VAL A 295 7.54 10.00 -5.44
C VAL A 295 6.50 11.04 -5.83
N MET A 296 5.52 10.66 -6.64
CA MET A 296 4.40 11.53 -6.96
C MET A 296 3.30 11.38 -5.91
N PHE A 297 3.15 12.38 -5.04
CA PHE A 297 2.15 12.36 -3.98
C PHE A 297 0.79 12.83 -4.45
N PHE A 298 0.75 13.91 -5.23
CA PHE A 298 -0.47 14.43 -5.84
C PHE A 298 -0.16 14.73 -7.31
N ASP A 299 -1.06 14.35 -8.21
CA ASP A 299 -1.03 14.79 -9.60
C ASP A 299 -2.46 14.96 -10.10
N GLN A 300 -2.92 16.20 -10.21
CA GLN A 300 -4.30 16.55 -10.54
C GLN A 300 -4.35 17.65 -11.60
N ASP A 301 -4.57 17.23 -12.84
CA ASP A 301 -4.89 18.08 -13.99
C ASP A 301 -6.37 18.47 -14.07
N PHE A 302 -7.17 17.92 -13.16
CA PHE A 302 -8.62 18.04 -13.06
C PHE A 302 -9.45 17.71 -14.34
N ASN A 303 -8.84 17.13 -15.36
CA ASN A 303 -9.51 16.80 -16.62
C ASN A 303 -10.43 15.59 -16.42
N ASN A 304 -9.92 14.60 -15.67
CA ASN A 304 -10.53 13.30 -15.43
C ASN A 304 -10.59 12.94 -13.94
N ILE A 305 -11.15 13.83 -13.09
CA ILE A 305 -11.33 13.48 -11.67
C ILE A 305 -12.27 12.27 -11.55
N ASN A 306 -11.72 11.16 -11.03
CA ASN A 306 -12.49 10.22 -10.23
C ASN A 306 -12.60 10.85 -8.83
N VAL A 307 -13.82 11.25 -8.44
CA VAL A 307 -14.09 12.04 -7.21
C VAL A 307 -13.69 11.27 -5.92
N TYR A 308 -13.36 10.00 -6.03
CA TYR A 308 -12.94 9.15 -4.92
C TYR A 308 -11.75 8.29 -5.34
N SER A 309 -10.54 8.66 -4.91
CA SER A 309 -9.50 7.69 -4.58
C SER A 309 -9.08 7.99 -3.14
N GLY A 310 -9.20 7.00 -2.25
CA GLY A 310 -8.66 7.16 -0.90
C GLY A 310 -7.16 6.90 -0.88
N GLY A 311 -6.53 7.25 0.24
CA GLY A 311 -5.19 6.78 0.56
C GLY A 311 -5.17 5.27 0.87
N LEU A 312 -3.98 4.75 1.19
CA LEU A 312 -3.75 3.34 1.51
C LEU A 312 -4.76 2.77 2.51
N GLY A 313 -5.20 1.53 2.27
CA GLY A 313 -6.27 0.87 3.03
C GLY A 313 -7.69 1.21 2.57
N ASN A 314 -7.84 2.19 1.66
CA ASN A 314 -9.11 2.47 1.00
C ASN A 314 -9.25 1.63 -0.28
N GLY A 315 -10.40 0.97 -0.47
CA GLY A 315 -10.70 0.18 -1.66
C GLY A 315 -10.75 0.96 -2.98
N PHE A 316 -10.59 2.29 -2.96
CA PHE A 316 -10.46 3.13 -4.14
C PHE A 316 -9.00 3.46 -4.52
N TYR A 317 -8.00 2.93 -3.81
CA TYR A 317 -6.60 3.08 -4.18
C TYR A 317 -6.27 2.23 -5.41
N ASP A 318 -5.66 2.84 -6.44
CA ASP A 318 -5.20 2.16 -7.65
C ASP A 318 -3.67 2.25 -7.72
N PRO A 319 -2.93 1.15 -7.43
CA PRO A 319 -1.47 1.16 -7.45
C PRO A 319 -0.90 1.44 -8.84
N THR A 320 -1.66 1.21 -9.92
CA THR A 320 -1.18 1.45 -11.29
C THR A 320 -1.05 2.93 -11.61
N LEU A 321 -1.73 3.81 -10.86
CA LEU A 321 -1.65 5.25 -11.06
C LEU A 321 -0.36 5.86 -10.53
N GLN A 322 0.44 5.14 -9.71
CA GLN A 322 1.65 5.66 -9.05
C GLN A 322 1.47 7.01 -8.32
N THR A 323 0.23 7.37 -7.99
CA THR A 323 -0.12 8.65 -7.36
C THR A 323 -1.24 8.45 -6.35
N CYS A 324 -1.21 9.22 -5.26
CA CYS A 324 -2.41 9.43 -4.45
C CYS A 324 -3.19 10.59 -5.08
N LEU A 325 -4.39 10.37 -5.63
CA LEU A 325 -5.16 11.53 -6.18
C LEU A 325 -5.58 12.49 -5.05
N GLY A 326 -5.48 12.04 -3.80
CA GLY A 326 -5.91 12.75 -2.61
C GLY A 326 -7.43 12.77 -2.48
N ILE A 327 -7.91 13.01 -1.25
CA ILE A 327 -9.33 13.27 -1.03
C ILE A 327 -9.55 14.77 -1.19
N TRP A 328 -10.16 15.18 -2.30
CA TRP A 328 -10.63 16.54 -2.51
C TRP A 328 -11.96 16.73 -1.79
N GLU A 329 -11.89 17.23 -0.56
CA GLU A 329 -13.07 17.49 0.22
C GLU A 329 -13.83 18.72 -0.34
N THR A 330 -15.13 18.79 -0.05
CA THR A 330 -16.03 19.92 -0.35
C THR A 330 -16.31 20.22 -1.83
N LEU A 331 -16.04 19.31 -2.78
CA LEU A 331 -16.43 19.52 -4.19
C LEU A 331 -17.96 19.58 -4.39
N GLY A 332 -18.42 20.54 -5.20
CA GLY A 332 -19.82 20.73 -5.63
C GLY A 332 -20.05 20.45 -7.12
N ASP A 333 -21.30 20.55 -7.54
CA ASP A 333 -21.74 20.34 -8.92
C ASP A 333 -21.77 21.63 -9.77
N GLY A 334 -21.40 22.76 -9.17
CA GLY A 334 -21.45 24.09 -9.77
C GLY A 334 -22.77 24.85 -9.60
N ASN A 335 -23.77 24.28 -8.92
CA ASN A 335 -25.02 24.94 -8.58
C ASN A 335 -24.98 25.62 -7.20
N ASP A 336 -23.98 25.32 -6.37
CA ASP A 336 -23.73 25.97 -5.08
C ASP A 336 -22.39 26.75 -5.09
N LEU A 337 -22.01 27.29 -3.92
CA LEU A 337 -20.76 28.07 -3.77
C LEU A 337 -19.54 27.18 -3.51
N LYS A 338 -19.70 25.84 -3.49
CA LYS A 338 -18.59 24.94 -3.26
C LYS A 338 -17.61 24.95 -4.44
N PRO A 339 -16.34 24.59 -4.20
CA PRO A 339 -15.38 24.35 -5.27
C PRO A 339 -15.93 23.38 -6.31
N PHE A 340 -15.82 23.68 -7.61
CA PHE A 340 -16.32 22.78 -8.64
C PHE A 340 -15.51 22.88 -9.93
N MET A 341 -15.56 21.80 -10.71
CA MET A 341 -14.86 21.70 -11.98
C MET A 341 -15.59 22.41 -13.11
N GLN A 342 -14.88 23.23 -13.88
CA GLN A 342 -15.46 23.93 -15.02
C GLN A 342 -14.48 24.07 -16.19
N SER A 343 -15.00 24.31 -17.39
CA SER A 343 -14.24 24.33 -18.65
C SER A 343 -14.17 25.71 -19.34
N THR A 344 -14.68 26.77 -18.70
CA THR A 344 -14.71 28.13 -19.27
C THR A 344 -13.36 28.81 -19.12
N ILE A 345 -12.77 28.76 -17.92
CA ILE A 345 -11.41 29.20 -17.63
C ILE A 345 -10.57 27.94 -17.48
N LYS A 346 -9.61 27.70 -18.36
CA LYS A 346 -8.79 26.48 -18.37
C LYS A 346 -7.34 26.82 -18.66
N HIS A 347 -6.42 26.05 -18.11
CA HIS A 347 -5.02 26.09 -18.49
C HIS A 347 -4.84 25.23 -19.77
N GLY A 348 -4.09 25.71 -20.75
CA GLY A 348 -3.94 25.02 -22.05
C GLY A 348 -5.13 25.15 -23.02
N THR A 349 -5.14 24.31 -24.07
CA THR A 349 -6.12 24.34 -25.18
C THR A 349 -7.34 23.45 -24.92
N THR A 350 -7.21 22.43 -24.09
CA THR A 350 -8.24 21.47 -23.66
C THR A 350 -8.34 21.49 -22.13
N GLY A 351 -9.33 20.79 -21.55
CA GLY A 351 -9.38 20.56 -20.11
C GLY A 351 -10.34 21.39 -19.27
N LYS A 352 -10.27 21.18 -17.95
CA LYS A 352 -11.09 21.80 -16.91
C LYS A 352 -10.20 22.35 -15.80
N ALA A 353 -10.59 23.44 -15.17
CA ALA A 353 -9.94 23.95 -13.97
C ALA A 353 -10.93 23.98 -12.79
N LEU A 354 -10.39 23.81 -11.58
CA LEU A 354 -11.18 23.89 -10.36
C LEU A 354 -11.44 25.35 -10.01
N LYS A 355 -12.71 25.75 -9.98
CA LYS A 355 -13.13 27.07 -9.55
C LYS A 355 -13.42 27.05 -8.05
N ILE A 356 -12.82 27.97 -7.31
CA ILE A 356 -13.05 28.15 -5.86
C ILE A 356 -13.63 29.55 -5.66
N SER A 357 -14.78 29.62 -5.00
CA SER A 357 -15.47 30.89 -4.71
C SER A 357 -15.63 31.09 -3.21
N ARG A 358 -15.61 32.34 -2.76
CA ARG A 358 -15.88 32.64 -1.35
C ARG A 358 -17.37 32.61 -1.06
N ASP A 359 -17.75 31.91 0.01
CA ASP A 359 -19.07 32.00 0.62
C ASP A 359 -19.06 33.06 1.73
N PRO A 360 -19.77 34.20 1.58
CA PRO A 360 -19.86 35.22 2.62
C PRO A 360 -20.54 34.74 3.90
N ASN A 361 -21.35 33.67 3.84
CA ASN A 361 -22.16 33.18 4.94
C ASN A 361 -21.57 31.94 5.61
N ALA A 362 -20.59 31.28 4.99
CA ALA A 362 -19.96 30.08 5.52
C ALA A 362 -18.43 30.23 5.57
N PRO A 363 -17.84 30.49 6.76
CA PRO A 363 -16.39 30.51 6.91
C PRO A 363 -15.75 29.15 6.56
N ALA A 364 -16.51 28.06 6.55
CA ALA A 364 -16.06 26.71 6.25
C ALA A 364 -16.19 26.28 4.77
N ASN A 365 -16.96 26.97 3.93
CA ASN A 365 -17.22 26.53 2.54
C ASN A 365 -16.37 27.27 1.49
N SER A 366 -15.44 28.12 1.92
CA SER A 366 -14.63 28.98 1.05
C SER A 366 -13.24 28.42 0.75
N TYR A 367 -13.03 27.14 1.03
CA TYR A 367 -11.78 26.44 0.78
C TYR A 367 -12.06 25.09 0.12
N VAL A 368 -11.11 24.67 -0.71
CA VAL A 368 -10.94 23.26 -1.06
C VAL A 368 -9.68 22.79 -0.37
N THR A 369 -9.75 21.59 0.19
CA THR A 369 -8.59 20.92 0.73
C THR A 369 -8.40 19.61 0.02
N ALA A 370 -7.18 19.37 -0.47
CA ALA A 370 -6.73 18.04 -0.77
C ALA A 370 -6.13 17.47 0.52
N ARG A 371 -6.74 16.41 1.02
CA ARG A 371 -6.33 15.74 2.25
C ARG A 371 -5.49 14.52 1.91
N HIS A 372 -4.35 14.43 2.58
CA HIS A 372 -3.51 13.24 2.65
C HIS A 372 -3.28 12.97 4.13
N TYR A 373 -3.84 11.88 4.65
CA TYR A 373 -3.66 11.57 6.06
C TYR A 373 -2.24 11.01 6.25
N SER A 374 -1.25 11.80 6.65
CA SER A 374 0.00 11.23 7.16
C SER A 374 0.12 11.49 8.66
N ILE A 375 -0.06 10.45 9.47
CA ILE A 375 0.05 10.56 10.91
C ILE A 375 1.20 9.65 11.35
N LEU A 376 2.19 10.22 12.03
CA LEU A 376 3.19 9.42 12.73
C LEU A 376 2.59 8.76 13.96
N GLY A 377 2.94 7.50 14.14
CA GLY A 377 2.55 6.66 15.27
C GLY A 377 1.35 5.80 14.92
N GLY A 378 1.35 4.58 15.45
CA GLY A 378 0.32 3.55 15.26
C GLY A 378 -1.10 3.91 15.75
N SER A 379 -1.51 5.18 15.70
CA SER A 379 -2.90 5.59 15.89
C SER A 379 -3.75 5.13 14.70
N LYS A 380 -4.16 3.86 14.75
CA LYS A 380 -5.50 3.24 14.48
C LYS A 380 -6.38 3.76 13.33
N SER A 381 -5.90 4.64 12.47
CA SER A 381 -6.69 5.29 11.44
C SER A 381 -6.43 4.60 10.11
N LEU A 382 -7.44 3.91 9.58
CA LEU A 382 -7.54 3.27 8.25
C LEU A 382 -7.17 4.15 7.03
N TRP A 383 -6.68 5.35 7.27
CA TRP A 383 -6.50 6.39 6.26
C TRP A 383 -5.04 6.80 6.12
N SER A 384 -4.12 6.34 6.99
CA SER A 384 -2.75 6.87 7.02
C SER A 384 -1.87 6.40 5.85
N GLU A 385 -1.29 7.36 5.14
CA GLU A 385 -0.20 7.22 4.19
C GLU A 385 1.14 7.68 4.81
N MET A 386 2.24 7.47 4.07
CA MET A 386 3.59 7.88 4.46
C MET A 386 3.73 9.39 4.64
N PRO A 387 4.19 9.89 5.80
CA PRO A 387 4.52 11.29 5.94
C PRO A 387 5.73 11.65 5.08
N ILE A 388 5.59 12.75 4.33
CA ILE A 388 6.71 13.49 3.75
C ILE A 388 7.58 13.98 4.91
N SER A 389 8.65 13.24 5.21
CA SER A 389 9.39 13.35 6.47
C SER A 389 10.89 13.60 6.33
N ASN A 390 11.44 13.50 5.12
CA ASN A 390 12.83 13.79 4.80
C ASN A 390 12.99 14.28 3.34
N GLY A 391 14.20 14.61 2.91
CA GLY A 391 14.51 14.99 1.54
C GLY A 391 13.94 16.35 1.15
N THR A 392 13.48 16.46 -0.10
CA THR A 392 12.85 17.70 -0.60
C THR A 392 11.49 17.44 -1.22
N CYS A 393 10.57 18.39 -1.13
CA CYS A 393 9.24 18.30 -1.71
C CYS A 393 8.97 19.53 -2.57
N THR A 394 8.47 19.35 -3.79
CA THR A 394 8.01 20.43 -4.65
C THR A 394 6.50 20.37 -4.79
N PHE A 395 5.84 21.46 -4.43
CA PHE A 395 4.42 21.67 -4.67
C PHE A 395 4.26 22.68 -5.80
N GLU A 396 3.67 22.27 -6.92
CA GLU A 396 3.44 23.10 -8.09
C GLU A 396 1.97 23.12 -8.47
N PHE A 397 1.50 24.26 -8.97
CA PHE A 397 0.14 24.40 -9.49
C PHE A 397 0.04 25.67 -10.34
N TRP A 398 -0.98 25.73 -11.20
CA TRP A 398 -1.34 26.96 -11.90
C TRP A 398 -2.44 27.70 -11.16
N LEU A 399 -2.30 29.03 -11.08
CA LEU A 399 -3.29 29.91 -10.48
C LEU A 399 -3.78 30.93 -11.51
N TYR A 400 -5.09 31.10 -11.60
CA TYR A 400 -5.72 32.18 -12.36
C TYR A 400 -6.63 33.02 -11.47
N ARG A 401 -6.40 34.34 -11.53
CA ARG A 401 -7.18 35.35 -10.81
C ARG A 401 -8.00 36.15 -11.82
N PRO A 402 -9.34 36.00 -11.90
CA PRO A 402 -10.12 36.68 -12.94
C PRO A 402 -10.09 38.21 -12.83
N ASP A 403 -9.98 38.77 -11.61
CA ASP A 403 -10.08 40.21 -11.38
C ASP A 403 -9.39 40.72 -10.10
N ASN A 404 -9.53 42.01 -9.82
CA ASN A 404 -8.99 42.67 -8.63
C ASN A 404 -9.75 42.35 -7.32
N ASN A 405 -10.80 41.53 -7.35
CA ASN A 405 -11.46 41.03 -6.13
C ASN A 405 -10.89 39.66 -5.71
N SER A 406 -10.16 39.02 -6.62
CA SER A 406 -9.64 37.66 -6.47
C SER A 406 -8.47 37.64 -5.48
N SER A 407 -8.61 36.86 -4.42
CA SER A 407 -7.62 36.73 -3.35
C SER A 407 -7.62 35.33 -2.76
N CYS A 408 -6.46 34.84 -2.35
CA CYS A 408 -6.33 33.49 -1.83
C CYS A 408 -5.20 33.33 -0.82
N ALA A 409 -5.33 32.32 0.04
CA ALA A 409 -4.25 31.75 0.82
C ALA A 409 -4.09 30.28 0.43
N ILE A 410 -2.85 29.86 0.23
CA ILE A 410 -2.48 28.54 -0.27
C ILE A 410 -1.35 28.02 0.59
N GLY A 411 -1.41 26.77 1.03
CA GLY A 411 -0.29 26.20 1.75
C GLY A 411 -0.61 24.89 2.44
N PHE A 412 0.41 24.41 3.14
CA PHE A 412 0.37 23.20 3.94
C PHE A 412 -0.10 23.51 5.36
N GLN A 413 -0.98 22.68 5.91
CA GLN A 413 -1.51 22.80 7.26
C GLN A 413 -1.55 21.42 7.94
N ASN A 414 -1.47 21.43 9.27
CA ASN A 414 -1.50 20.20 10.07
C ASN A 414 -2.92 19.64 10.23
N ASP A 415 -3.85 20.55 10.50
CA ASP A 415 -5.28 20.27 10.60
C ASP A 415 -6.09 21.47 10.08
N LEU A 416 -7.41 21.28 9.93
CA LEU A 416 -8.35 22.30 9.44
C LEU A 416 -8.45 23.55 10.31
N THR A 417 -7.97 23.50 11.55
CA THR A 417 -8.01 24.61 12.53
C THR A 417 -6.66 25.30 12.70
N SER A 418 -5.58 24.64 12.31
CA SER A 418 -4.21 25.11 12.39
C SER A 418 -3.95 26.19 11.35
N GLN A 419 -3.11 27.15 11.70
CA GLN A 419 -2.64 28.11 10.72
C GLN A 419 -1.59 27.46 9.81
N TYR A 420 -1.55 27.83 8.52
CA TYR A 420 -0.55 27.32 7.54
C TYR A 420 0.86 27.22 8.12
N GLY A 421 1.57 26.11 7.96
CA GLY A 421 2.99 26.04 8.34
C GLY A 421 3.86 26.76 7.31
N ILE A 422 3.64 26.37 6.06
CA ILE A 422 4.27 26.89 4.84
C ILE A 422 3.14 27.38 3.94
N GLY A 423 3.26 28.56 3.36
CA GLY A 423 2.20 29.04 2.47
C GLY A 423 2.45 30.39 1.84
N LEU A 424 1.59 30.70 0.89
CA LEU A 424 1.50 31.94 0.15
C LEU A 424 0.15 32.60 0.42
N TYR A 425 0.16 33.93 0.49
CA TYR A 425 -1.04 34.75 0.58
C TYR A 425 -1.03 35.81 -0.51
N ILE A 426 -2.09 35.84 -1.31
CA ILE A 426 -2.22 36.72 -2.47
C ILE A 426 -3.51 37.51 -2.29
N PRO A 427 -3.47 38.69 -1.64
CA PRO A 427 -4.62 39.57 -1.51
C PRO A 427 -5.12 40.07 -2.87
N ALA A 428 -6.27 40.74 -2.83
CA ALA A 428 -6.93 41.38 -3.99
C ALA A 428 -5.98 42.25 -4.86
N THR A 429 -4.96 42.85 -4.25
CA THR A 429 -3.95 43.66 -4.96
C THR A 429 -3.06 42.86 -5.91
N GLY A 430 -2.96 41.55 -5.74
CA GLY A 430 -2.05 40.66 -6.47
C GLY A 430 -0.61 40.62 -5.96
N SER A 431 -0.26 41.42 -4.94
CA SER A 431 1.03 41.31 -4.26
C SER A 431 1.14 39.94 -3.58
N VAL A 432 2.27 39.25 -3.70
CA VAL A 432 2.43 37.93 -3.07
C VAL A 432 3.10 38.08 -1.71
N TYR A 433 2.54 37.44 -0.69
CA TYR A 433 3.09 37.32 0.65
C TYR A 433 3.46 35.87 0.91
N TYR A 434 4.51 35.64 1.69
CA TYR A 434 4.93 34.32 2.13
C TYR A 434 4.96 34.27 3.66
N ARG A 435 4.93 33.06 4.21
CA ARG A 435 4.88 32.84 5.65
C ARG A 435 6.27 32.66 6.25
N TYR A 436 6.53 33.31 7.38
CA TYR A 436 7.79 33.14 8.11
C TYR A 436 7.48 32.93 9.59
N ASN A 437 8.05 31.89 10.19
CA ASN A 437 7.92 31.64 11.63
C ASN A 437 9.03 32.37 12.37
N ASN A 438 8.65 33.38 13.13
CA ASN A 438 9.53 33.97 14.13
C ASN A 438 9.11 33.46 15.51
N ALA A 439 10.02 33.52 16.49
CA ALA A 439 9.79 33.13 17.88
C ALA A 439 8.60 33.85 18.58
N GLY A 440 7.96 34.84 17.92
CA GLY A 440 6.75 35.53 18.37
C GLY A 440 5.44 35.09 17.69
N GLY A 441 5.46 34.02 16.89
CA GLY A 441 4.32 33.55 16.10
C GLY A 441 4.47 33.84 14.61
N ALA A 442 3.66 33.15 13.81
CA ALA A 442 3.74 33.24 12.36
C ALA A 442 3.19 34.56 11.82
N SER A 443 3.86 35.14 10.82
CA SER A 443 3.43 36.38 10.15
C SER A 443 3.60 36.28 8.64
N TRP A 444 2.79 37.04 7.91
CA TRP A 444 2.86 37.17 6.45
C TRP A 444 3.81 38.30 6.07
N TYR A 445 4.79 38.02 5.21
CA TYR A 445 5.78 38.98 4.73
C TYR A 445 5.55 39.23 3.24
N GLN A 446 5.45 40.50 2.86
CA GLN A 446 5.27 40.88 1.46
C GLN A 446 6.55 40.57 0.68
N SER A 447 6.42 39.84 -0.42
CA SER A 447 7.49 39.68 -1.40
C SER A 447 7.55 40.88 -2.37
N GLY A 448 8.52 40.88 -3.28
CA GLY A 448 8.54 41.80 -4.43
C GLY A 448 7.68 41.33 -5.62
N CYS A 449 7.06 40.14 -5.54
CA CYS A 449 6.33 39.53 -6.64
C CYS A 449 4.88 40.02 -6.73
N GLN A 450 4.36 40.06 -7.96
CA GLN A 450 2.99 40.42 -8.31
C GLN A 450 2.41 39.39 -9.26
N ILE A 451 1.21 38.90 -8.97
CA ILE A 451 0.44 38.01 -9.85
C ILE A 451 -0.59 38.86 -10.58
N THR A 452 -0.53 38.84 -11.91
CA THR A 452 -1.44 39.63 -12.75
C THR A 452 -2.80 38.94 -12.86
N ASN A 453 -3.87 39.71 -12.96
CA ASN A 453 -5.19 39.15 -13.21
C ASN A 453 -5.32 38.65 -14.65
N ALA A 454 -6.32 37.82 -14.89
CA ALA A 454 -6.68 37.25 -16.18
C ALA A 454 -5.52 36.54 -16.91
N THR A 455 -4.56 36.02 -16.15
CA THR A 455 -3.41 35.26 -16.67
C THR A 455 -3.17 34.07 -15.75
N TRP A 456 -2.80 32.93 -16.33
CA TRP A 456 -2.32 31.78 -15.58
C TRP A 456 -0.88 32.03 -15.14
N THR A 457 -0.60 31.83 -13.86
CA THR A 457 0.75 31.94 -13.29
C THR A 457 1.09 30.62 -12.60
N LYS A 458 2.24 30.04 -12.93
CA LYS A 458 2.71 28.83 -12.26
C LYS A 458 3.30 29.23 -10.92
N LEU A 459 2.79 28.64 -9.84
CA LEU A 459 3.35 28.78 -8.51
C LEU A 459 4.07 27.49 -8.14
N ARG A 460 5.26 27.63 -7.55
CA ARG A 460 6.05 26.50 -7.07
C ARG A 460 6.58 26.81 -5.68
N ILE A 461 6.32 25.91 -4.73
CA ILE A 461 6.92 25.90 -3.39
C ILE A 461 7.86 24.72 -3.33
N VAL A 462 9.13 24.96 -3.03
CA VAL A 462 10.15 23.92 -2.81
C VAL A 462 10.47 23.90 -1.33
N VAL A 463 10.18 22.79 -0.68
CA VAL A 463 10.41 22.57 0.75
C VAL A 463 11.57 21.62 0.90
N ASP A 464 12.61 22.06 1.60
CA ASP A 464 13.76 21.26 1.99
C ASP A 464 13.52 20.81 3.43
N ILE A 465 13.13 19.55 3.58
CA ILE A 465 12.64 18.98 4.83
C ILE A 465 13.80 18.75 5.78
N ASP A 466 14.94 18.29 5.25
CA ASP A 466 16.13 18.01 6.04
C ASP A 466 16.77 19.29 6.59
N ASN A 467 16.71 20.40 5.86
CA ASN A 467 17.21 21.69 6.32
C ASN A 467 16.15 22.58 6.99
N GLU A 468 14.90 22.11 7.10
CA GLU A 468 13.76 22.87 7.63
C GLU A 468 13.60 24.25 6.98
N THR A 469 13.81 24.34 5.66
CA THR A 469 13.63 25.60 4.91
C THR A 469 12.73 25.44 3.69
N TYR A 470 12.13 26.53 3.21
CA TYR A 470 11.40 26.51 1.95
C TYR A 470 11.68 27.74 1.08
N SER A 471 11.54 27.56 -0.23
CA SER A 471 11.61 28.61 -1.24
C SER A 471 10.33 28.61 -2.05
N ALA A 472 9.94 29.77 -2.58
CA ALA A 472 8.75 29.87 -3.43
C ALA A 472 9.01 30.73 -4.66
N TYR A 473 8.34 30.38 -5.76
CA TYR A 473 8.53 30.97 -7.08
C TYR A 473 7.17 31.22 -7.75
N ALA A 474 7.10 32.32 -8.51
CA ALA A 474 6.02 32.61 -9.45
C ALA A 474 6.62 32.68 -10.86
N ASP A 475 6.28 31.71 -11.69
CA ASP A 475 6.96 31.41 -12.96
C ASP A 475 8.48 31.32 -12.74
N SER A 476 9.25 32.28 -13.29
CA SER A 476 10.70 32.38 -13.10
C SER A 476 11.12 33.34 -11.98
N SER A 477 10.18 34.05 -11.35
CA SER A 477 10.45 35.04 -10.31
C SER A 477 10.51 34.40 -8.92
N THR A 478 11.51 34.74 -8.12
CA THR A 478 11.62 34.28 -6.73
C THR A 478 10.73 35.11 -5.81
N ILE A 479 9.79 34.45 -5.13
CA ILE A 479 8.94 35.04 -4.07
C ILE A 479 9.74 35.13 -2.77
N CYS A 480 10.35 34.02 -2.37
CA CYS A 480 11.22 33.89 -1.22
C CYS A 480 12.23 32.75 -1.43
N ALA A 481 13.33 32.74 -0.67
CA ALA A 481 14.37 31.72 -0.76
C ALA A 481 14.86 31.33 0.64
N ASN A 482 14.98 30.03 0.89
CA ASN A 482 15.52 29.41 2.11
C ASN A 482 14.92 30.00 3.39
N ILE A 483 13.60 30.15 3.41
CA ILE A 483 12.86 30.61 4.57
C ILE A 483 12.82 29.48 5.59
N ASP A 484 13.44 29.72 6.73
CA ASP A 484 13.38 28.87 7.91
C ASP A 484 11.92 28.69 8.38
N TYR A 485 11.48 27.44 8.45
CA TYR A 485 10.20 27.05 9.04
C TYR A 485 10.37 26.17 10.29
N SER A 486 11.59 26.03 10.80
CA SER A 486 11.93 25.28 12.01
C SER A 486 11.05 25.66 13.20
N GLY A 487 10.83 24.69 14.09
CA GLY A 487 9.95 24.84 15.25
C GLY A 487 8.46 24.60 14.96
N ILE A 488 8.09 24.29 13.72
CA ILE A 488 6.84 23.56 13.44
C ILE A 488 7.20 22.08 13.26
N ASN A 489 6.46 21.18 13.90
CA ASN A 489 6.65 19.73 13.79
C ASN A 489 6.53 19.29 12.30
N PRO A 490 7.61 18.82 11.65
CA PRO A 490 7.61 18.49 10.20
C PRO A 490 6.64 17.36 9.86
N TYR A 491 6.45 16.40 10.76
CA TYR A 491 5.73 15.16 10.51
C TYR A 491 4.23 15.32 10.26
N ASN A 492 3.63 16.41 10.72
CA ASN A 492 2.19 16.64 10.55
C ASN A 492 1.89 17.74 9.52
N GLN A 493 2.88 18.44 8.98
CA GLN A 493 2.64 19.67 8.21
C GLN A 493 2.08 19.40 6.82
N PHE A 494 2.37 18.27 6.21
CA PHE A 494 1.98 17.94 4.84
C PHE A 494 0.69 17.13 4.73
N ASN A 495 -0.11 17.14 5.81
CA ASN A 495 -1.38 16.40 5.85
C ASN A 495 -2.48 17.02 4.99
N TRP A 496 -2.41 18.34 4.83
CA TRP A 496 -3.44 19.07 4.14
C TRP A 496 -2.80 20.09 3.22
N LEU A 497 -3.09 19.94 1.94
CA LEU A 497 -2.90 21.00 0.99
C LEU A 497 -4.21 21.79 0.89
N SER A 498 -4.17 23.07 1.24
CA SER A 498 -5.36 23.91 1.30
C SER A 498 -5.28 25.07 0.31
N PHE A 499 -6.38 25.29 -0.40
CA PHE A 499 -6.60 26.47 -1.23
C PHE A 499 -7.86 27.17 -0.73
N SER A 500 -7.70 28.39 -0.22
CA SER A 500 -8.80 29.16 0.36
C SER A 500 -8.90 30.53 -0.28
N THR A 501 -10.12 30.99 -0.55
CA THR A 501 -10.36 32.37 -0.98
C THR A 501 -10.39 33.31 0.23
N GLN A 502 -9.88 34.53 0.08
CA GLN A 502 -9.66 35.47 1.20
C GLN A 502 -10.35 36.83 0.97
N ASP A 503 -10.05 37.83 1.82
CA ASP A 503 -10.40 39.28 1.75
C ASP A 503 -11.85 39.67 1.43
N ASN A 504 -12.34 39.40 0.23
CA ASN A 504 -13.63 39.84 -0.30
C ASN A 504 -14.62 38.66 -0.50
N ALA A 505 -15.89 38.85 -0.13
CA ALA A 505 -17.00 37.92 -0.38
C ALA A 505 -17.18 37.51 -1.86
N SER A 506 -16.70 38.34 -2.79
CA SER A 506 -16.72 38.09 -4.24
C SER A 506 -15.43 37.47 -4.78
N SER A 507 -14.50 37.06 -3.90
CA SER A 507 -13.24 36.44 -4.30
C SER A 507 -13.50 35.12 -5.02
N VAL A 508 -12.89 34.98 -6.20
CA VAL A 508 -12.90 33.77 -7.01
C VAL A 508 -11.48 33.51 -7.47
N ILE A 509 -11.04 32.25 -7.43
CA ILE A 509 -9.80 31.80 -8.08
C ILE A 509 -10.07 30.54 -8.88
N TYR A 510 -9.16 30.24 -9.79
CA TYR A 510 -9.13 28.97 -10.51
C TYR A 510 -7.75 28.35 -10.34
N ILE A 511 -7.73 27.05 -10.09
CA ILE A 511 -6.49 26.27 -10.00
C ILE A 511 -6.49 25.12 -11.00
N ASP A 512 -5.30 24.76 -11.47
CA ASP A 512 -5.08 23.70 -12.45
C ASP A 512 -3.70 23.04 -12.26
N ASP A 513 -3.49 21.86 -12.83
CA ASP A 513 -2.28 21.01 -12.74
C ASP A 513 -1.60 21.02 -11.35
N VAL A 514 -2.36 20.69 -10.31
CA VAL A 514 -1.86 20.61 -8.94
C VAL A 514 -1.03 19.35 -8.77
N ASN A 515 0.26 19.51 -8.52
CA ASN A 515 1.14 18.38 -8.22
C ASN A 515 2.00 18.59 -6.99
N VAL A 516 2.30 17.49 -6.30
CA VAL A 516 3.23 17.41 -5.19
C VAL A 516 4.19 16.28 -5.48
N LYS A 517 5.45 16.63 -5.70
CA LYS A 517 6.54 15.68 -5.95
C LYS A 517 7.45 15.66 -4.74
N TRP A 518 7.68 14.49 -4.20
CA TRP A 518 8.60 14.30 -3.10
C TRP A 518 9.85 13.59 -3.60
N TYR A 519 11.00 14.14 -3.30
CA TYR A 519 12.31 13.61 -3.58
C TYR A 519 12.86 13.14 -2.24
N PRO A 520 12.46 11.93 -1.79
CA PRO A 520 12.95 11.39 -0.55
C PRO A 520 14.46 11.20 -0.62
N ASP A 521 15.15 11.47 0.49
CA ASP A 521 16.49 10.94 0.69
C ASP A 521 16.32 9.47 1.07
N ILE A 522 16.25 8.59 0.06
CA ILE A 522 16.24 7.14 0.27
C ILE A 522 17.66 6.74 0.66
N VAL A 523 17.82 6.38 1.92
CA VAL A 523 19.13 6.18 2.53
C VAL A 523 19.53 4.71 2.71
N PHE A 524 18.68 3.76 2.31
CA PHE A 524 19.08 2.34 2.34
C PHE A 524 20.05 2.01 1.22
N GLU A 525 21.02 1.15 1.54
CA GLU A 525 21.84 0.48 0.55
C GLU A 525 21.02 -0.64 -0.10
N ASP A 526 21.13 -0.78 -1.42
CA ASP A 526 20.53 -1.91 -2.13
C ASP A 526 21.09 -3.23 -1.58
N LYS A 527 20.21 -4.24 -1.46
CA LYS A 527 20.62 -5.59 -1.13
C LYS A 527 21.54 -6.14 -2.23
N PHE A 528 22.59 -6.82 -1.82
CA PHE A 528 23.50 -7.49 -2.75
C PHE A 528 22.96 -8.86 -3.16
N SER A 529 23.33 -9.32 -4.35
CA SER A 529 22.90 -10.62 -4.86
C SER A 529 23.52 -11.81 -4.12
N ASN A 530 24.65 -11.62 -3.43
CA ASN A 530 25.22 -12.68 -2.60
C ASN A 530 24.61 -12.64 -1.20
N ILE A 531 23.89 -13.70 -0.86
CA ILE A 531 23.23 -13.87 0.43
C ILE A 531 24.14 -14.72 1.30
N TYR A 532 24.58 -14.16 2.43
CA TYR A 532 25.31 -14.90 3.45
C TYR A 532 24.36 -15.69 4.36
N MET A 533 23.26 -15.05 4.76
CA MET A 533 22.26 -15.62 5.64
C MET A 533 20.88 -15.03 5.32
N ARG A 534 19.82 -15.84 5.43
CA ARG A 534 18.43 -15.39 5.36
C ARG A 534 17.55 -16.28 6.23
N ASP A 535 16.68 -15.69 7.04
CA ASP A 535 15.63 -16.41 7.75
C ASP A 535 14.40 -15.53 7.98
N ASP A 536 13.24 -16.09 7.66
CA ASP A 536 11.89 -15.52 7.92
C ASP A 536 11.12 -16.35 8.96
N PHE A 537 11.75 -17.40 9.51
CA PHE A 537 11.17 -18.30 10.51
C PHE A 537 9.91 -19.08 10.05
N GLU A 538 9.47 -18.92 8.81
CA GLU A 538 8.24 -19.53 8.30
C GLU A 538 8.32 -21.05 8.20
N SER A 539 9.53 -21.58 8.06
CA SER A 539 9.81 -23.01 8.05
C SER A 539 9.68 -23.67 9.43
N GLN A 540 9.64 -22.89 10.51
CA GLN A 540 9.64 -23.39 11.89
C GLN A 540 8.21 -23.62 12.41
N THR A 541 8.05 -24.39 13.49
CA THR A 541 6.74 -24.59 14.14
C THR A 541 6.54 -23.57 15.25
N VAL A 542 5.32 -23.03 15.40
CA VAL A 542 4.95 -22.16 16.53
C VAL A 542 5.26 -22.85 17.87
N GLY A 543 5.87 -22.12 18.79
CA GLY A 543 6.39 -22.58 20.08
C GLY A 543 7.76 -23.28 20.02
N ALA A 544 8.31 -23.55 18.82
CA ALA A 544 9.62 -24.18 18.71
C ALA A 544 10.74 -23.22 19.11
N THR A 545 11.73 -23.73 19.84
CA THR A 545 12.98 -22.99 20.06
C THR A 545 13.81 -22.97 18.77
N ILE A 546 14.50 -21.87 18.50
CA ILE A 546 15.45 -21.80 17.37
C ILE A 546 16.82 -22.39 17.71
N HIS A 547 17.06 -22.86 18.93
CA HIS A 547 18.36 -23.41 19.26
C HIS A 547 18.66 -24.65 18.40
N LEU A 548 19.70 -24.56 17.58
CA LEU A 548 20.09 -25.56 16.58
C LEU A 548 19.10 -25.70 15.40
N ALA A 549 18.22 -24.73 15.18
CA ALA A 549 17.40 -24.65 13.98
C ALA A 549 18.20 -24.13 12.79
N GLU A 550 17.97 -24.69 11.61
CA GLU A 550 18.58 -24.22 10.36
C GLU A 550 17.75 -23.06 9.79
N PRO A 551 18.38 -21.91 9.45
CA PRO A 551 17.70 -20.84 8.73
C PRO A 551 17.43 -21.25 7.28
N ASN A 552 16.62 -20.48 6.55
CA ASN A 552 16.37 -20.71 5.13
C ASN A 552 17.66 -20.69 4.28
N VAL A 553 18.59 -19.79 4.61
CA VAL A 553 19.93 -19.71 4.02
C VAL A 553 20.95 -19.41 5.12
N GLY A 554 22.10 -20.09 5.10
CA GLY A 554 23.20 -19.84 6.03
C GLY A 554 23.34 -20.94 7.09
N ALA A 555 23.91 -20.59 8.25
CA ALA A 555 24.25 -21.55 9.28
C ALA A 555 23.31 -21.51 10.49
N THR A 556 23.20 -22.68 11.12
CA THR A 556 22.32 -22.98 12.24
C THR A 556 22.38 -21.93 13.36
N TRP A 557 21.21 -21.58 13.90
CA TRP A 557 21.07 -20.72 15.06
C TRP A 557 21.59 -21.37 16.35
N LYS A 558 22.17 -20.57 17.24
CA LYS A 558 22.64 -21.00 18.57
C LYS A 558 22.19 -20.02 19.63
N VAL A 559 21.54 -20.51 20.68
CA VAL A 559 21.13 -19.69 21.84
C VAL A 559 22.09 -19.95 23.00
N THR A 560 22.63 -18.88 23.57
CA THR A 560 23.58 -18.93 24.70
C THR A 560 23.10 -18.03 25.85
N PRO A 561 23.14 -18.51 27.11
CA PRO A 561 23.42 -19.89 27.50
C PRO A 561 22.27 -20.83 27.05
N THR A 562 22.58 -22.10 26.76
CA THR A 562 21.61 -23.08 26.23
C THR A 562 20.41 -23.30 27.15
N GLU A 563 20.57 -23.14 28.46
CA GLU A 563 19.48 -23.18 29.44
C GLU A 563 18.40 -22.11 29.21
N ASN A 564 18.71 -21.08 28.43
CA ASN A 564 17.76 -20.04 28.00
C ASN A 564 17.17 -20.31 26.61
N ALA A 565 17.38 -21.47 25.99
CA ALA A 565 16.83 -21.76 24.65
C ALA A 565 15.30 -21.64 24.59
N SER A 566 14.58 -22.04 25.64
CA SER A 566 13.12 -21.94 25.70
C SER A 566 12.59 -20.51 25.75
N ASN A 567 13.46 -19.54 25.97
CA ASN A 567 13.14 -18.11 25.98
C ASN A 567 13.27 -17.47 24.60
N VAL A 568 13.76 -18.21 23.62
CA VAL A 568 13.88 -17.78 22.23
C VAL A 568 13.13 -18.77 21.36
N TYR A 569 11.91 -18.41 20.97
CA TYR A 569 10.96 -19.31 20.33
C TYR A 569 10.22 -18.64 19.19
N VAL A 570 9.72 -19.43 18.25
CA VAL A 570 8.92 -18.95 17.12
C VAL A 570 7.48 -18.81 17.56
N GLU A 571 6.83 -17.71 17.21
CA GLU A 571 5.39 -17.50 17.39
C GLU A 571 4.77 -16.90 16.13
N ASN A 572 3.44 -16.84 16.08
CA ASN A 572 2.69 -16.25 14.97
C ASN A 572 1.70 -15.17 15.45
N ASP A 573 1.80 -14.80 16.73
CA ASP A 573 0.86 -13.88 17.38
C ASP A 573 1.16 -12.41 17.10
N LEU A 574 2.27 -12.07 16.46
CA LEU A 574 2.67 -10.70 16.09
C LEU A 574 3.21 -10.58 14.66
N SER A 575 3.01 -11.62 13.87
CA SER A 575 3.50 -11.60 12.50
C SER A 575 2.60 -10.78 11.59
N PHE A 576 3.17 -10.30 10.48
CA PHE A 576 2.61 -9.31 9.57
C PHE A 576 1.30 -9.70 8.90
N ALA A 577 0.90 -10.98 8.98
CA ALA A 577 -0.42 -11.47 8.60
C ALA A 577 -0.71 -12.84 9.22
N GLU A 578 -1.99 -13.24 9.19
CA GLU A 578 -2.42 -14.58 9.59
C GLU A 578 -1.61 -15.66 8.85
N GLY A 579 -0.88 -16.48 9.61
CA GLY A 579 -0.08 -17.59 9.07
C GLY A 579 1.42 -17.31 8.96
N TYR A 580 1.86 -16.06 9.12
CA TYR A 580 3.27 -15.71 9.18
C TYR A 580 3.81 -15.91 10.60
N LYS A 581 5.12 -16.09 10.74
CA LYS A 581 5.82 -16.43 11.99
C LYS A 581 6.92 -15.43 12.25
N CYS A 582 7.24 -15.20 13.52
CA CYS A 582 8.37 -14.37 13.91
C CYS A 582 9.11 -14.99 15.09
N LEU A 583 10.32 -14.50 15.33
CA LEU A 583 11.17 -14.96 16.42
C LEU A 583 10.98 -14.09 17.66
N ALA A 584 10.45 -14.67 18.74
CA ALA A 584 10.27 -14.02 20.03
C ALA A 584 11.45 -14.23 20.98
N PHE A 585 11.89 -13.15 21.62
CA PHE A 585 12.91 -13.18 22.66
C PHE A 585 12.31 -12.75 24.00
N LYS A 586 11.90 -13.71 24.83
CA LYS A 586 11.39 -13.48 26.17
C LYS A 586 12.54 -13.52 27.18
N ARG A 587 12.98 -12.39 27.73
CA ARG A 587 14.12 -12.45 28.66
C ARG A 587 13.78 -13.17 29.98
N PRO A 588 14.62 -14.09 30.48
CA PRO A 588 14.50 -14.65 31.84
C PRO A 588 14.91 -13.63 32.92
N SER A 589 14.52 -13.89 34.18
CA SER A 589 14.86 -13.04 35.33
C SER A 589 16.36 -12.93 35.62
N GLU A 590 17.19 -13.85 35.08
CA GLU A 590 18.66 -13.86 35.22
C GLU A 590 19.33 -14.22 33.88
N GLY A 591 20.29 -13.40 33.42
CA GLY A 591 21.02 -13.59 32.15
C GLY A 591 20.34 -13.00 30.91
N ALA A 592 21.13 -12.72 29.86
CA ALA A 592 20.62 -12.39 28.52
C ALA A 592 20.61 -13.68 27.69
N ALA A 593 19.52 -13.94 26.97
CA ALA A 593 19.52 -14.95 25.91
C ALA A 593 20.12 -14.30 24.67
N LEU A 594 21.21 -14.87 24.15
CA LEU A 594 21.92 -14.38 22.97
C LEU A 594 21.73 -15.41 21.87
N ALA A 595 21.11 -15.03 20.75
CA ALA A 595 21.08 -15.88 19.56
C ALA A 595 22.17 -15.45 18.58
N TYR A 596 22.93 -16.42 18.09
CA TYR A 596 23.95 -16.21 17.06
C TYR A 596 23.76 -17.17 15.89
N SER A 597 24.14 -16.74 14.69
CA SER A 597 24.26 -17.63 13.53
C SER A 597 25.64 -18.29 13.49
N GLY A 598 25.67 -19.63 13.45
CA GLY A 598 26.80 -20.45 13.01
C GLY A 598 28.01 -20.57 13.95
N ASP A 599 28.12 -21.67 14.71
CA ASP A 599 29.38 -22.05 15.40
C ASP A 599 30.51 -22.39 14.39
N THR A 600 30.19 -22.60 13.10
CA THR A 600 31.12 -23.08 12.06
C THR A 600 31.31 -22.15 10.86
N SER A 601 30.55 -21.07 10.73
CA SER A 601 30.68 -20.09 9.64
C SER A 601 30.41 -18.69 10.20
N LYS A 602 31.48 -18.02 10.55
CA LYS A 602 31.47 -16.60 10.89
C LYS A 602 31.45 -15.78 9.60
N LEU A 603 30.78 -14.63 9.61
CA LEU A 603 30.74 -13.71 8.47
C LEU A 603 32.14 -13.08 8.29
N PRO A 604 32.87 -13.34 7.19
CA PRO A 604 34.20 -12.76 6.99
C PRO A 604 34.09 -11.29 6.60
N LEU A 605 34.73 -10.38 7.33
CA LEU A 605 34.75 -8.93 7.04
C LEU A 605 35.66 -8.54 5.87
N ASN A 606 36.17 -9.52 5.12
CA ASN A 606 36.90 -9.34 3.86
C ASN A 606 36.21 -10.01 2.67
N ILE A 607 34.99 -10.54 2.87
CA ILE A 607 34.26 -11.23 1.81
C ILE A 607 33.83 -10.29 0.69
N ALA A 608 33.76 -8.98 0.97
CA ALA A 608 33.28 -7.95 0.07
C ALA A 608 33.78 -6.57 0.50
N ARG A 609 33.50 -5.57 -0.34
CA ARG A 609 33.67 -4.17 0.00
C ARG A 609 32.57 -3.64 0.92
N LYS A 610 31.33 -4.08 0.71
CA LYS A 610 30.18 -3.75 1.56
C LYS A 610 29.39 -4.99 1.99
N ILE A 611 28.76 -4.90 3.15
CA ILE A 611 27.86 -5.89 3.73
C ILE A 611 26.61 -5.16 4.20
N THR A 612 25.41 -5.65 3.89
CA THR A 612 24.16 -5.21 4.52
C THR A 612 23.68 -6.26 5.51
N VAL A 613 23.13 -5.79 6.62
CA VAL A 613 22.36 -6.60 7.58
C VAL A 613 20.99 -5.96 7.70
N ASP A 614 20.00 -6.62 7.14
CA ASP A 614 18.60 -6.19 7.06
C ASP A 614 17.77 -7.08 7.98
N TYR A 615 16.84 -6.50 8.73
CA TYR A 615 15.93 -7.26 9.59
C TYR A 615 14.77 -6.38 10.06
N ASP A 616 13.67 -7.02 10.40
CA ASP A 616 12.53 -6.36 11.03
C ASP A 616 12.54 -6.63 12.53
N VAL A 617 12.23 -5.62 13.33
CA VAL A 617 12.17 -5.74 14.79
C VAL A 617 10.93 -5.07 15.35
N TYR A 618 10.26 -5.76 16.27
CA TYR A 618 9.13 -5.23 17.01
C TYR A 618 9.49 -5.06 18.48
N VAL A 619 9.53 -3.80 18.94
CA VAL A 619 9.95 -3.43 20.29
C VAL A 619 8.73 -3.07 21.12
N VAL A 620 8.32 -3.95 22.03
CA VAL A 620 7.21 -3.64 22.93
C VAL A 620 7.55 -2.53 23.92
N SER A 621 6.56 -1.72 24.27
CA SER A 621 6.69 -0.63 25.22
C SER A 621 7.32 -1.11 26.55
N GLY A 622 8.38 -0.41 26.97
CA GLY A 622 9.18 -0.77 28.13
C GLY A 622 10.21 -1.87 27.89
N ALA A 623 10.19 -2.55 26.74
CA ALA A 623 11.22 -3.48 26.34
C ALA A 623 12.45 -2.75 25.80
N SER A 624 13.51 -3.50 25.57
CA SER A 624 14.77 -2.99 25.01
C SER A 624 15.45 -4.11 24.27
N THR A 625 16.04 -3.81 23.12
CA THR A 625 16.59 -4.83 22.23
C THR A 625 17.93 -4.40 21.66
N ILE A 626 18.80 -5.37 21.42
CA ILE A 626 20.07 -5.19 20.73
C ILE A 626 20.06 -6.07 19.48
N LEU A 627 20.49 -5.48 18.37
CA LEU A 627 21.11 -6.23 17.29
C LEU A 627 22.54 -5.72 17.09
N GLY A 628 23.48 -6.62 16.88
CA GLY A 628 24.82 -6.22 16.47
C GLY A 628 25.59 -7.32 15.77
N LEU A 629 26.77 -6.95 15.31
CA LEU A 629 27.82 -7.84 14.84
C LEU A 629 28.95 -7.83 15.86
N CYS A 630 29.44 -9.01 16.26
CA CYS A 630 30.52 -9.13 17.24
C CYS A 630 31.49 -10.26 16.89
N GLU A 631 32.77 -10.13 17.26
CA GLU A 631 33.80 -11.16 16.97
C GLU A 631 33.67 -12.44 17.80
N SER A 632 33.07 -12.30 18.99
CA SER A 632 32.82 -13.39 19.95
C SER A 632 31.60 -13.08 20.82
N ASP A 633 31.13 -14.10 21.53
CA ASP A 633 30.00 -14.03 22.46
C ASP A 633 30.17 -13.03 23.62
N THR A 634 31.40 -12.61 23.89
CA THR A 634 31.77 -11.68 24.97
C THR A 634 32.66 -10.52 24.50
N GLY A 635 32.92 -10.43 23.20
CA GLY A 635 33.83 -9.45 22.59
C GLY A 635 33.20 -8.06 22.38
N PRO A 636 34.02 -7.08 21.95
CA PRO A 636 33.50 -5.78 21.51
C PRO A 636 32.59 -5.95 20.28
N TYR A 637 31.64 -5.02 20.14
CA TYR A 637 30.74 -4.97 18.98
C TYR A 637 31.44 -4.30 17.80
N THR A 638 31.45 -4.96 16.65
CA THR A 638 31.93 -4.40 15.38
C THR A 638 30.93 -3.37 14.84
N ALA A 639 29.64 -3.67 14.96
CA ALA A 639 28.52 -2.77 14.69
C ALA A 639 27.38 -3.12 15.64
N LEU A 640 26.65 -2.11 16.14
CA LEU A 640 25.52 -2.36 17.04
C LEU A 640 24.49 -1.25 16.98
N VAL A 641 23.23 -1.66 16.99
CA VAL A 641 22.05 -0.84 17.20
C VAL A 641 21.31 -1.32 18.45
N PHE A 642 20.90 -0.37 19.27
CA PHE A 642 20.23 -0.61 20.54
C PHE A 642 18.96 0.24 20.63
N ALA A 643 17.84 -0.42 20.88
CA ALA A 643 16.58 0.24 21.22
C ALA A 643 16.44 0.23 22.76
N ASN A 644 16.44 1.40 23.38
CA ASN A 644 16.37 1.57 24.83
C ASN A 644 14.93 1.78 25.32
N SER A 645 14.63 1.36 26.55
CA SER A 645 13.38 1.61 27.27
C SER A 645 13.08 3.11 27.48
N ASN A 646 14.10 3.97 27.32
CA ASN A 646 13.92 5.43 27.31
C ASN A 646 13.28 5.97 26.02
N GLY A 647 12.98 5.11 25.04
CA GLY A 647 12.24 5.46 23.83
C GLY A 647 13.09 6.06 22.70
N TYR A 648 14.41 5.79 22.67
CA TYR A 648 15.30 6.28 21.62
C TYR A 648 16.23 5.17 21.10
N TRP A 649 16.60 5.28 19.83
CA TRP A 649 17.63 4.47 19.21
C TRP A 649 19.02 4.94 19.62
N TYR A 650 19.92 3.98 19.77
CA TYR A 650 21.33 4.19 20.08
C TYR A 650 22.17 3.36 19.12
N TYR A 651 23.36 3.85 18.84
CA TYR A 651 24.37 3.13 18.07
C TYR A 651 25.70 3.14 18.81
N HIS A 652 26.55 2.15 18.52
CA HIS A 652 27.92 2.15 19.00
C HIS A 652 28.77 3.10 18.11
N ASP A 653 29.72 3.84 18.68
CA ASP A 653 30.50 4.84 17.93
C ASP A 653 31.96 4.40 17.67
N GLY A 654 32.29 3.15 18.00
CA GLY A 654 33.65 2.60 17.95
C GLY A 654 34.48 2.83 19.23
N SER A 655 33.97 3.58 20.22
CA SER A 655 34.73 3.95 21.43
C SER A 655 34.43 3.05 22.66
N GLY A 656 34.86 1.79 22.61
CA GLY A 656 34.76 0.88 23.76
C GLY A 656 33.37 0.28 23.94
N TYR A 657 32.69 0.51 25.07
CA TYR A 657 31.31 0.04 25.33
C TYR A 657 30.30 1.20 25.43
N ASN A 658 30.65 2.37 24.90
CA ASN A 658 29.78 3.53 24.94
C ASN A 658 28.75 3.46 23.80
N TYR A 659 27.55 3.95 24.09
CA TYR A 659 26.46 4.08 23.13
C TYR A 659 26.15 5.56 22.93
N THR A 660 25.97 5.97 21.68
CA THR A 660 25.57 7.32 21.31
C THR A 660 24.08 7.32 21.03
N ASN A 661 23.34 8.22 21.68
CA ASN A 661 21.92 8.44 21.41
C ASN A 661 21.77 9.09 20.04
N SER A 662 20.98 8.50 19.14
CA SER A 662 20.71 9.08 17.83
C SER A 662 19.76 10.28 17.87
N ASN A 663 19.04 10.47 18.99
CA ASN A 663 17.87 11.34 19.15
C ASN A 663 16.68 10.95 18.27
N VAL A 664 16.73 9.79 17.62
CA VAL A 664 15.59 9.24 16.87
C VAL A 664 14.79 8.38 17.84
N SER A 665 13.51 8.73 18.01
CA SER A 665 12.61 7.99 18.90
C SER A 665 12.33 6.58 18.37
N ILE A 666 12.12 5.63 19.28
CA ILE A 666 11.60 4.31 18.94
C ILE A 666 10.09 4.44 18.82
N ASP A 667 9.52 3.95 17.74
CA ASP A 667 8.09 3.70 17.66
C ASP A 667 7.82 2.35 18.35
N VAL A 668 7.54 2.40 19.65
CA VAL A 668 7.27 1.19 20.44
C VAL A 668 5.94 0.60 20.02
N ASP A 669 5.82 -0.72 20.18
CA ASP A 669 4.65 -1.47 19.77
C ASP A 669 4.39 -1.35 18.25
N ASN A 670 5.46 -1.18 17.46
CA ASN A 670 5.42 -1.14 16.00
C ASN A 670 6.59 -1.95 15.41
N TRP A 671 6.38 -2.55 14.24
CA TRP A 671 7.47 -3.15 13.47
C TRP A 671 8.36 -2.04 12.94
N THR A 672 9.67 -2.26 12.99
CA THR A 672 10.68 -1.35 12.46
C THR A 672 11.67 -2.14 11.64
N HIS A 673 11.77 -1.82 10.36
CA HIS A 673 12.85 -2.31 9.52
C HIS A 673 14.15 -1.62 9.94
N VAL A 674 15.23 -2.36 10.06
CA VAL A 674 16.54 -1.83 10.38
C VAL A 674 17.56 -2.39 9.42
N GLN A 675 18.36 -1.49 8.85
CA GLN A 675 19.48 -1.85 7.98
C GLN A 675 20.78 -1.33 8.59
N MET A 676 21.76 -2.22 8.71
CA MET A 676 23.14 -1.86 9.02
C MET A 676 24.00 -2.08 7.77
N VAL A 677 24.74 -1.05 7.35
CA VAL A 677 25.61 -1.11 6.17
C VAL A 677 27.05 -1.00 6.64
N LEU A 678 27.84 -2.05 6.44
CA LEU A 678 29.26 -2.08 6.80
C LEU A 678 30.11 -1.81 5.55
N ASP A 679 30.99 -0.81 5.63
CA ASP A 679 32.01 -0.58 4.62
C ASP A 679 33.35 -1.17 5.11
N CYS A 680 33.73 -2.28 4.50
CA CYS A 680 34.93 -3.03 4.86
C CYS A 680 36.23 -2.33 4.43
N THR A 681 36.15 -1.35 3.53
CA THR A 681 37.29 -0.57 3.05
C THR A 681 37.62 0.56 4.03
N THR A 682 36.59 1.26 4.51
CA THR A 682 36.75 2.36 5.46
C THR A 682 36.70 1.91 6.93
N GLN A 683 36.36 0.65 7.18
CA GLN A 683 36.16 0.09 8.52
C GLN A 683 35.16 0.92 9.32
N SER A 684 34.03 1.20 8.68
CA SER A 684 32.93 1.96 9.26
C SER A 684 31.61 1.24 9.00
N TYR A 685 30.56 1.72 9.67
CA TYR A 685 29.20 1.30 9.37
C TYR A 685 28.22 2.45 9.54
N GLU A 686 27.08 2.31 8.89
CA GLU A 686 25.94 3.22 8.97
C GLU A 686 24.72 2.40 9.40
N ILE A 687 23.80 3.03 10.14
CA ILE A 687 22.57 2.39 10.58
C ILE A 687 21.37 3.25 10.20
N TYR A 688 20.38 2.59 9.65
CA TYR A 688 19.13 3.17 9.22
C TYR A 688 17.97 2.42 9.89
N VAL A 689 16.96 3.15 10.32
CA VAL A 689 15.73 2.57 10.89
C VAL A 689 14.53 3.13 10.15
N GLN A 690 13.55 2.28 9.92
CA GLN A 690 12.29 2.64 9.28
C GLN A 690 11.14 1.94 10.04
N PRO A 691 10.52 2.63 11.00
CA PRO A 691 9.25 2.16 11.54
C PRO A 691 8.24 1.96 10.41
N VAL A 692 7.40 0.92 10.49
CA VAL A 692 6.26 0.77 9.58
C VAL A 692 5.41 2.04 9.68
N GLY A 693 5.07 2.64 8.54
CA GLY A 693 4.47 3.98 8.53
C GLY A 693 5.43 5.14 8.26
N CYS A 694 6.76 4.93 8.31
CA CYS A 694 7.77 6.01 8.25
C CYS A 694 8.79 5.88 7.10
N MET A 695 9.55 6.95 6.84
CA MET A 695 10.73 6.90 5.99
C MET A 695 11.96 6.34 6.71
N PRO A 696 12.88 5.69 5.97
CA PRO A 696 14.18 5.34 6.50
C PRO A 696 14.91 6.57 7.03
N THR A 697 15.31 6.48 8.28
CA THR A 697 16.02 7.55 9.00
C THR A 697 17.41 7.05 9.34
N HIS A 698 18.43 7.78 8.91
CA HIS A 698 19.80 7.53 9.34
C HIS A 698 19.96 7.86 10.82
N ILE A 699 20.30 6.88 11.64
CA ILE A 699 20.44 7.07 13.10
C ILE A 699 21.88 7.26 13.55
N GLY A 700 22.87 6.89 12.73
CA GLY A 700 24.27 7.12 13.06
C GLY A 700 25.28 6.37 12.22
N THR A 701 26.50 6.89 12.25
CA THR A 701 27.69 6.30 11.63
C THR A 701 28.70 5.94 12.72
N GLY A 702 29.22 4.71 12.70
CA GLY A 702 30.24 4.23 13.63
C GLY A 702 31.52 3.81 12.91
N ALA A 703 32.65 3.90 13.61
CA ALA A 703 33.88 3.23 13.19
C ALA A 703 33.94 1.84 13.83
N TRP A 704 34.58 0.88 13.16
CA TRP A 704 34.86 -0.41 13.77
C TRP A 704 35.81 -0.23 14.98
N PRO A 705 35.74 -1.10 16.00
CA PRO A 705 36.76 -1.15 17.04
C PRO A 705 38.16 -1.28 16.43
N ASN A 706 39.16 -0.60 17.01
CA ASN A 706 40.53 -0.58 16.49
C ASN A 706 41.18 -1.98 16.39
N ASP A 707 40.67 -2.95 17.14
CA ASP A 707 41.10 -4.34 17.15
C ASP A 707 40.39 -5.21 16.10
N THR A 708 39.31 -4.73 15.48
CA THR A 708 38.60 -5.41 14.40
C THR A 708 39.18 -5.02 13.04
N LEU A 709 39.72 -6.01 12.31
CA LEU A 709 40.41 -5.84 11.05
C LEU A 709 39.63 -6.44 9.87
N ALA A 710 39.90 -5.92 8.66
CA ALA A 710 39.42 -6.50 7.42
C ALA A 710 40.02 -7.91 7.25
N GLY A 711 39.21 -8.94 7.46
CA GLY A 711 39.63 -10.35 7.47
C GLY A 711 39.27 -11.10 8.74
N ASP A 712 38.90 -10.39 9.81
CA ASP A 712 38.25 -11.01 10.96
C ASP A 712 36.87 -11.53 10.57
N SER A 713 36.27 -12.30 11.45
CA SER A 713 34.93 -12.83 11.20
C SER A 713 34.03 -12.63 12.40
N VAL A 714 32.81 -12.19 12.10
CA VAL A 714 31.83 -11.75 13.10
C VAL A 714 30.59 -12.65 13.10
N TYR A 715 29.84 -12.58 14.19
CA TYR A 715 28.55 -13.21 14.38
C TYR A 715 27.45 -12.15 14.38
N LEU A 716 26.28 -12.49 13.82
CA LEU A 716 25.05 -11.78 14.13
C LEU A 716 24.67 -12.08 15.57
N LEU A 717 24.34 -11.04 16.34
CA LEU A 717 23.86 -11.15 17.71
C LEU A 717 22.49 -10.49 17.84
N MET A 718 21.53 -11.24 18.40
CA MET A 718 20.24 -10.72 18.88
C MET A 718 20.09 -10.90 20.39
N SER A 719 19.53 -9.90 21.08
CA SER A 719 19.30 -9.96 22.52
C SER A 719 18.21 -9.00 23.01
N ALA A 720 17.36 -9.46 23.92
CA ALA A 720 16.51 -8.59 24.75
C ALA A 720 17.25 -8.11 26.04
N GLN A 721 17.20 -6.80 26.34
CA GLN A 721 17.85 -6.15 27.50
C GLN A 721 17.00 -6.23 28.79
N PRO A 722 17.51 -5.91 30.00
CA PRO A 722 16.81 -6.17 31.27
C PRO A 722 15.66 -5.18 31.55
N GLY A 723 14.53 -5.67 32.07
CA GLY A 723 13.32 -4.90 32.41
C GLY A 723 12.11 -5.83 32.71
N THR A 724 11.02 -5.28 33.25
CA THR A 724 9.91 -6.08 33.85
C THR A 724 8.90 -6.67 32.86
N SER A 725 9.01 -6.40 31.55
CA SER A 725 8.05 -6.85 30.52
C SER A 725 8.67 -6.97 29.11
N ASN A 726 9.80 -7.68 29.02
CA ASN A 726 10.74 -7.53 27.90
C ASN A 726 10.72 -8.70 26.92
N THR A 727 9.67 -8.77 26.09
CA THR A 727 9.73 -9.57 24.87
C THR A 727 9.91 -8.65 23.67
N CYS A 728 10.84 -8.98 22.78
CA CYS A 728 11.05 -8.34 21.48
C CYS A 728 10.93 -9.40 20.39
N TYR A 729 10.55 -8.98 19.19
CA TYR A 729 10.40 -9.90 18.06
C TYR A 729 11.30 -9.49 16.92
N TYR A 730 11.72 -10.48 16.16
CA TYR A 730 12.54 -10.31 14.97
C TYR A 730 11.95 -11.12 13.83
N ASP A 731 12.09 -10.59 12.62
CA ASP A 731 11.64 -11.24 11.40
C ASP A 731 12.51 -10.81 10.19
N ASN A 732 12.36 -11.49 9.05
CA ASN A 732 12.98 -11.15 7.76
C ASN A 732 14.47 -10.83 7.84
N ILE A 733 15.23 -11.63 8.61
CA ILE A 733 16.66 -11.40 8.80
C ILE A 733 17.38 -11.78 7.50
N GLU A 734 18.17 -10.86 6.96
CA GLU A 734 18.95 -11.09 5.77
C GLU A 734 20.32 -10.40 5.87
N ILE A 735 21.37 -11.13 5.51
CA ILE A 735 22.73 -10.60 5.43
C ILE A 735 23.20 -10.78 4.00
N THR A 736 23.47 -9.67 3.31
CA THR A 736 23.98 -9.69 1.93
C THR A 736 25.34 -9.03 1.84
N TYR A 737 26.12 -9.37 0.81
CA TYR A 737 27.46 -8.80 0.61
C TYR A 737 27.82 -8.65 -0.88
N GLY A 738 28.60 -7.63 -1.20
CA GLY A 738 29.03 -7.38 -2.57
C GLY A 738 29.97 -6.21 -2.74
N GLU A 739 30.42 -6.03 -3.98
CA GLU A 739 30.96 -4.74 -4.38
C GLU A 739 29.78 -3.76 -4.47
N PRO A 740 29.94 -2.49 -4.03
CA PRO A 740 28.91 -1.50 -4.23
C PRO A 740 28.55 -1.51 -5.70
N ASN A 741 27.29 -1.81 -6.00
CA ASN A 741 26.75 -1.49 -7.30
C ASN A 741 27.07 -0.02 -7.51
N VAL A 742 27.62 0.33 -8.67
CA VAL A 742 27.78 1.74 -9.03
C VAL A 742 26.37 2.24 -9.34
N SER A 743 25.56 2.37 -8.29
CA SER A 743 24.19 2.84 -8.38
C SER A 743 24.26 4.24 -8.97
N PRO A 744 23.51 4.54 -10.04
CA PRO A 744 23.58 5.81 -10.73
C PRO A 744 23.22 7.03 -9.84
N PHE A 745 22.75 6.81 -8.61
CA PHE A 745 22.31 7.84 -7.68
C PHE A 745 23.42 8.78 -7.17
N THR A 746 24.66 8.31 -6.98
CA THR A 746 25.69 9.17 -6.36
C THR A 746 26.23 10.28 -7.29
N SER A 747 25.94 10.25 -8.59
CA SER A 747 26.41 11.29 -9.54
C SER A 747 25.31 12.05 -10.32
N ARG A 748 24.02 11.79 -10.12
CA ARG A 748 22.92 12.39 -10.93
C ARG A 748 22.25 13.64 -10.34
N ARG A 749 22.95 14.44 -9.51
CA ARG A 749 22.41 15.69 -8.92
C ARG A 749 22.11 16.85 -9.91
N SER A 750 22.10 16.67 -11.24
CA SER A 750 21.88 17.80 -12.17
C SER A 750 21.46 17.42 -13.60
N SER A 751 20.38 16.65 -13.79
CA SER A 751 19.81 16.46 -15.13
C SER A 751 18.28 16.39 -15.07
N ILE A 752 17.65 17.51 -15.40
CA ILE A 752 16.19 17.62 -15.59
C ILE A 752 15.87 16.92 -16.93
N TYR A 753 15.07 15.85 -16.88
CA TYR A 753 14.43 15.30 -18.07
C TYR A 753 13.11 16.05 -18.30
N LEU A 754 12.99 16.71 -19.45
CA LEU A 754 11.70 17.20 -19.95
C LEU A 754 11.09 16.09 -20.81
N ARG A 755 9.96 15.54 -20.38
CA ARG A 755 9.12 14.65 -21.18
C ARG A 755 8.07 15.53 -21.87
N ASP A 756 8.06 15.57 -23.20
CA ASP A 756 6.97 16.15 -23.98
C ASP A 756 5.88 15.08 -24.16
N ASN A 757 4.64 15.42 -23.79
CA ASN A 757 3.46 14.57 -23.94
C ASN A 757 3.08 14.43 -25.42
N PHE A 758 3.10 13.20 -25.94
CA PHE A 758 2.38 12.84 -27.17
C PHE A 758 1.09 12.09 -26.79
N GLU A 759 -0.06 12.68 -27.10
CA GLU A 759 -1.37 12.06 -26.99
C GLU A 759 -1.51 10.91 -28.00
N ALA A 760 -1.75 9.69 -27.52
CA ALA A 760 -2.19 8.57 -28.36
C ALA A 760 -3.72 8.42 -28.27
N HIS A 761 -4.38 8.44 -29.42
CA HIS A 761 -5.81 8.17 -29.55
C HIS A 761 -6.11 6.70 -29.22
N ALA A 762 -7.02 6.48 -28.27
CA ALA A 762 -7.56 5.17 -27.94
C ALA A 762 -8.34 4.58 -29.14
N VAL A 763 -7.94 3.39 -29.58
CA VAL A 763 -8.78 2.46 -30.34
C VAL A 763 -8.91 1.22 -29.49
N ASP A 764 -10.15 0.91 -29.07
CA ASP A 764 -10.50 -0.29 -28.30
C ASP A 764 -10.04 -1.57 -29.04
N ALA A 765 -9.02 -2.23 -28.48
CA ALA A 765 -8.70 -3.62 -28.78
C ALA A 765 -8.59 -4.38 -27.46
N THR A 766 -9.55 -5.28 -27.22
CA THR A 766 -9.59 -6.17 -26.06
C THR A 766 -8.49 -7.22 -26.21
N ILE A 767 -7.46 -7.18 -25.35
CA ILE A 767 -6.41 -8.20 -25.28
C ILE A 767 -6.83 -9.24 -24.23
N HIS A 768 -6.96 -10.50 -24.67
CA HIS A 768 -7.03 -11.65 -23.77
C HIS A 768 -5.62 -11.99 -23.28
N THR A 769 -5.39 -11.95 -21.97
CA THR A 769 -4.19 -12.52 -21.33
C THR A 769 -4.49 -13.95 -20.89
N GLU A 770 -4.12 -14.92 -21.71
CA GLU A 770 -3.90 -16.29 -21.23
C GLU A 770 -2.43 -16.43 -20.79
N SER A 771 -2.21 -17.07 -19.64
CA SER A 771 -0.89 -17.39 -19.08
C SER A 771 -0.08 -18.26 -20.04
N PRO A 772 1.21 -17.95 -20.34
CA PRO A 772 2.04 -18.85 -21.14
C PRO A 772 2.59 -19.98 -20.27
N GLU A 773 2.00 -21.17 -20.40
CA GLU A 773 2.69 -22.41 -20.04
C GLU A 773 3.81 -22.68 -21.07
N GLN A 774 5.03 -22.92 -20.58
CA GLN A 774 6.28 -23.32 -21.29
C GLN A 774 7.23 -22.17 -21.70
N GLY A 775 8.22 -21.90 -20.84
CA GLY A 775 9.25 -20.88 -21.04
C GLY A 775 10.42 -21.32 -21.94
N ALA A 776 10.84 -20.41 -22.82
CA ALA A 776 12.13 -20.42 -23.50
C ALA A 776 13.16 -19.62 -22.67
N ALA A 777 14.34 -20.21 -22.41
CA ALA A 777 15.43 -19.53 -21.71
C ALA A 777 16.38 -18.87 -22.72
N TRP A 778 16.76 -17.61 -22.51
CA TRP A 778 17.79 -16.92 -23.28
C TRP A 778 19.18 -17.20 -22.69
N THR A 779 20.21 -17.31 -23.54
CA THR A 779 21.61 -17.42 -23.09
C THR A 779 22.50 -16.43 -23.81
N VAL A 780 23.34 -15.73 -23.03
CA VAL A 780 24.46 -14.93 -23.54
C VAL A 780 25.63 -15.87 -23.82
N SER A 781 26.16 -15.84 -25.04
CA SER A 781 27.37 -16.58 -25.40
C SER A 781 28.58 -15.63 -25.49
N ASN A 782 29.76 -16.12 -25.09
CA ASN A 782 31.00 -15.38 -24.72
C ASN A 782 30.97 -14.69 -23.33
N VAL A 783 31.40 -15.44 -22.31
CA VAL A 783 31.39 -15.04 -20.87
C VAL A 783 32.46 -14.00 -20.52
N ASP A 784 33.46 -13.77 -21.38
CA ASP A 784 34.54 -12.81 -21.13
C ASP A 784 34.09 -11.32 -21.21
N ASP A 785 32.86 -11.01 -21.65
CA ASP A 785 32.33 -9.65 -21.84
C ASP A 785 30.95 -9.41 -21.17
N ALA A 786 30.51 -10.29 -20.26
CA ALA A 786 29.16 -10.27 -19.66
C ALA A 786 28.78 -8.96 -18.93
N ASN A 787 29.76 -8.14 -18.52
CA ASN A 787 29.54 -6.87 -17.81
C ASN A 787 29.02 -5.72 -18.70
N LYS A 788 28.77 -5.94 -20.00
CA LYS A 788 28.30 -4.92 -20.95
C LYS A 788 26.81 -4.96 -21.26
N TYR A 789 26.06 -5.92 -20.72
CA TYR A 789 24.64 -6.11 -21.01
C TYR A 789 23.80 -6.01 -19.74
N HIS A 790 22.67 -5.33 -19.84
CA HIS A 790 21.62 -5.28 -18.83
C HIS A 790 20.38 -5.91 -19.44
N ILE A 791 19.91 -7.02 -18.87
CA ILE A 791 18.65 -7.66 -19.24
C ILE A 791 17.70 -7.35 -18.09
N ASP A 792 16.70 -6.51 -18.35
CA ASP A 792 15.66 -6.21 -17.38
C ASP A 792 14.54 -7.24 -17.56
N THR A 793 14.51 -8.24 -16.69
CA THR A 793 13.45 -9.26 -16.69
C THR A 793 12.89 -9.37 -15.28
N ASN A 794 11.62 -9.01 -15.11
CA ASN A 794 10.84 -9.20 -13.88
C ASN A 794 10.61 -10.67 -13.48
N TYR A 795 11.39 -11.64 -13.97
CA TYR A 795 11.38 -13.03 -13.54
C TYR A 795 12.80 -13.63 -13.55
N SER A 796 13.22 -14.18 -12.41
CA SER A 796 14.57 -14.69 -12.14
C SER A 796 14.99 -15.86 -13.05
N LEU A 797 16.18 -15.79 -13.65
CA LEU A 797 16.86 -16.90 -14.34
C LEU A 797 18.01 -17.46 -13.49
N GLY A 798 17.99 -18.77 -13.23
CA GLY A 798 19.08 -19.49 -12.56
C GLY A 798 20.21 -19.85 -13.53
N VAL A 799 21.45 -19.47 -13.22
CA VAL A 799 22.63 -19.81 -14.05
C VAL A 799 23.50 -20.83 -13.32
N GLY A 800 23.74 -21.98 -13.96
CA GLY A 800 24.69 -23.00 -13.49
C GLY A 800 26.12 -22.70 -13.96
N SER A 801 27.10 -22.82 -13.07
CA SER A 801 28.51 -22.52 -13.34
C SER A 801 29.28 -23.70 -13.94
N GLN A 802 30.14 -23.44 -14.93
CA GLN A 802 31.32 -24.26 -15.24
C GLN A 802 32.52 -23.35 -15.53
N SER A 803 33.69 -23.71 -14.99
CA SER A 803 34.95 -23.00 -15.18
C SER A 803 35.69 -23.51 -16.43
N LEU A 804 36.50 -22.65 -17.08
CA LEU A 804 37.88 -22.93 -17.54
C LEU A 804 38.50 -21.71 -18.26
N SER A 805 39.83 -21.79 -18.44
CA SER A 805 40.81 -20.71 -18.58
C SER A 805 41.20 -20.26 -20.02
N GLY A 806 41.27 -18.95 -20.24
CA GLY A 806 42.34 -18.20 -20.94
C GLY A 806 42.41 -18.18 -22.49
N SER A 807 42.22 -17.00 -23.11
CA SER A 807 43.18 -16.25 -23.98
C SER A 807 42.45 -15.20 -24.85
N ARG A 808 43.11 -14.05 -25.11
CA ARG A 808 42.58 -12.86 -25.81
C ARG A 808 41.94 -13.16 -27.18
N CYS A 809 40.75 -12.62 -27.46
CA CYS A 809 40.26 -12.36 -28.83
C CYS A 809 39.19 -11.24 -28.87
N SER A 810 39.11 -10.57 -30.03
CA SER A 810 38.23 -9.47 -30.43
C SER A 810 36.93 -9.99 -31.05
N SER A 811 35.85 -10.08 -30.29
CA SER A 811 34.55 -10.56 -30.79
C SER A 811 33.38 -9.80 -30.17
N ALA A 812 32.42 -9.40 -31.02
CA ALA A 812 31.10 -8.94 -30.58
C ALA A 812 30.42 -10.03 -29.75
N ALA A 813 29.71 -9.63 -28.68
CA ALA A 813 28.95 -10.54 -27.84
C ALA A 813 27.50 -10.65 -28.34
N THR A 814 26.92 -11.83 -28.17
CA THR A 814 25.72 -12.28 -28.88
C THR A 814 24.64 -12.74 -27.90
N LEU A 815 23.42 -12.20 -28.04
CA LEU A 815 22.23 -12.77 -27.41
C LEU A 815 21.67 -13.88 -28.31
N SER A 816 21.50 -15.07 -27.75
CA SER A 816 20.92 -16.23 -28.45
C SER A 816 19.82 -16.87 -27.61
N SER A 817 18.77 -17.38 -28.26
CA SER A 817 17.85 -18.32 -27.63
C SER A 817 18.64 -19.53 -27.13
N GLY A 818 18.52 -19.90 -25.86
CA GLY A 818 19.33 -20.98 -25.28
C GLY A 818 19.11 -22.33 -25.94
N SER A 819 19.99 -23.29 -25.62
CA SER A 819 20.00 -24.65 -26.20
C SER A 819 18.67 -25.43 -26.12
N THR A 820 17.71 -24.95 -25.33
CA THR A 820 16.37 -25.51 -25.12
C THR A 820 15.26 -24.92 -26.02
N ALA A 821 15.49 -23.82 -26.74
CA ALA A 821 14.49 -23.17 -27.61
C ALA A 821 14.83 -23.34 -29.10
N LYS A 822 14.86 -24.59 -29.57
CA LYS A 822 15.03 -24.90 -30.99
C LYS A 822 13.68 -24.99 -31.67
N LEU A 823 13.44 -24.12 -32.65
CA LEU A 823 12.30 -24.27 -33.56
C LEU A 823 12.74 -25.11 -34.75
N THR A 824 12.16 -26.31 -34.90
CA THR A 824 12.32 -27.12 -36.11
C THR A 824 11.25 -26.69 -37.09
N LEU A 825 11.64 -26.17 -38.25
CA LEU A 825 10.70 -25.63 -39.23
C LEU A 825 9.99 -26.76 -39.98
N ASP A 826 8.65 -26.85 -39.88
CA ASP A 826 7.87 -27.69 -40.81
C ASP A 826 7.82 -27.01 -42.20
N PRO A 827 7.84 -27.75 -43.32
CA PRO A 827 7.64 -27.19 -44.66
C PRO A 827 6.38 -26.35 -44.85
N ASN A 828 5.40 -26.44 -43.94
CA ASN A 828 4.17 -25.65 -44.01
C ASN A 828 4.13 -24.48 -43.02
N ASP A 829 5.17 -24.30 -42.21
CA ASP A 829 5.19 -23.25 -41.19
C ASP A 829 5.50 -21.88 -41.79
N ILE A 830 4.86 -20.88 -41.23
CA ILE A 830 5.27 -19.48 -41.28
C ILE A 830 5.80 -19.12 -39.91
N VAL A 831 7.00 -18.54 -39.88
CA VAL A 831 7.60 -18.02 -38.67
C VAL A 831 7.72 -16.52 -38.79
N THR A 832 7.13 -15.80 -37.84
CA THR A 832 7.21 -14.35 -37.80
C THR A 832 7.96 -13.92 -36.55
N VAL A 833 8.90 -13.00 -36.73
CA VAL A 833 9.61 -12.34 -35.64
C VAL A 833 9.33 -10.86 -35.70
N ASP A 834 8.62 -10.39 -34.69
CA ASP A 834 8.27 -9.01 -34.46
C ASP A 834 9.12 -8.46 -33.32
N PHE A 835 9.66 -7.26 -33.48
CA PHE A 835 10.44 -6.59 -32.43
C PHE A 835 10.51 -5.09 -32.69
N ASP A 836 10.68 -4.32 -31.62
CA ASP A 836 10.99 -2.90 -31.71
C ASP A 836 12.48 -2.68 -31.46
N ILE A 837 13.07 -1.76 -32.22
CA ILE A 837 14.47 -1.37 -32.05
C ILE A 837 14.64 0.15 -32.00
N TYR A 838 15.39 0.63 -31.01
CA TYR A 838 15.83 2.02 -30.95
C TYR A 838 17.20 2.18 -31.59
N VAL A 839 17.30 3.04 -32.61
CA VAL A 839 18.54 3.29 -33.36
C VAL A 839 19.10 4.68 -33.02
N PRO A 840 20.15 4.81 -32.17
CA PRO A 840 20.68 6.12 -31.80
C PRO A 840 21.46 6.77 -32.96
N ALA A 841 21.45 8.11 -33.03
CA ALA A 841 22.03 8.94 -34.09
C ALA A 841 23.56 8.86 -34.29
N ALA A 842 24.25 7.93 -33.65
CA ALA A 842 25.71 7.83 -33.70
C ALA A 842 26.26 6.42 -33.99
N THR A 843 25.46 5.48 -34.47
CA THR A 843 25.90 4.07 -34.56
C THR A 843 26.31 3.61 -35.96
N SER A 844 27.37 2.80 -35.98
CA SER A 844 27.76 1.96 -37.11
C SER A 844 27.04 0.61 -36.97
N MET A 845 26.43 0.12 -38.05
CA MET A 845 25.81 -1.20 -38.26
C MET A 845 24.96 -1.83 -37.13
N VAL A 846 23.65 -1.86 -37.35
CA VAL A 846 22.68 -2.68 -36.59
C VAL A 846 22.36 -3.94 -37.38
N VAL A 847 22.42 -5.13 -36.77
CA VAL A 847 22.09 -6.39 -37.44
C VAL A 847 21.14 -7.26 -36.61
N VAL A 848 20.01 -7.62 -37.20
CA VAL A 848 19.14 -8.70 -36.71
C VAL A 848 19.25 -9.88 -37.66
N MET A 849 19.66 -11.04 -37.16
CA MET A 849 19.87 -12.25 -37.96
C MET A 849 19.03 -13.39 -37.41
N ALA A 850 18.37 -14.13 -38.29
CA ALA A 850 17.99 -15.51 -38.00
C ALA A 850 19.19 -16.40 -38.37
N GLU A 851 19.73 -17.18 -37.43
CA GLU A 851 20.89 -18.06 -37.63
C GLU A 851 20.46 -19.52 -37.53
N ILE A 852 20.89 -20.36 -38.48
CA ILE A 852 20.67 -21.81 -38.40
C ILE A 852 21.85 -22.49 -37.76
N SER A 853 21.57 -23.49 -36.91
CA SER A 853 22.56 -24.15 -36.05
C SER A 853 23.77 -24.79 -36.71
N SER A 854 23.77 -24.92 -38.04
CA SER A 854 24.79 -25.64 -38.80
C SER A 854 25.16 -25.00 -40.15
N GLY A 855 24.75 -23.76 -40.43
CA GLY A 855 24.92 -23.14 -41.76
C GLY A 855 24.80 -21.61 -41.77
N PRO A 856 24.95 -20.98 -42.94
CA PRO A 856 24.86 -19.52 -43.08
C PRO A 856 23.41 -18.99 -42.91
N PHE A 857 23.23 -17.70 -42.58
CA PHE A 857 21.96 -17.10 -42.10
C PHE A 857 20.80 -17.18 -43.13
N PRO A 858 19.68 -17.87 -42.87
CA PRO A 858 18.54 -17.94 -43.80
C PRO A 858 17.89 -16.59 -44.07
N ALA A 859 17.92 -15.68 -43.10
CA ALA A 859 17.36 -14.35 -43.22
C ALA A 859 18.12 -13.38 -42.32
N ALA A 860 18.36 -12.16 -42.82
CA ALA A 860 18.99 -11.10 -42.04
C ALA A 860 18.49 -9.74 -42.48
N LEU A 861 18.20 -8.89 -41.51
CA LEU A 861 17.86 -7.50 -41.66
C LEU A 861 18.98 -6.66 -41.05
N PHE A 862 19.55 -5.73 -41.81
CA PHE A 862 20.60 -4.86 -41.29
C PHE A 862 20.46 -3.42 -41.73
N ALA A 863 20.92 -2.53 -40.88
CA ALA A 863 21.00 -1.10 -41.11
C ALA A 863 22.50 -0.75 -41.15
N ASN A 864 23.00 -0.15 -42.24
CA ASN A 864 24.43 0.16 -42.35
C ASN A 864 24.74 1.66 -42.17
N SER A 865 26.03 2.00 -42.18
CA SER A 865 26.55 3.37 -42.04
C SER A 865 26.22 4.32 -43.21
N ASN A 866 25.47 3.88 -44.22
CA ASN A 866 24.99 4.72 -45.32
C ASN A 866 23.51 5.13 -45.12
N ASP A 867 23.00 5.01 -43.90
CA ASP A 867 21.63 5.40 -43.50
C ASP A 867 20.54 4.63 -44.26
N LYS A 868 20.81 3.38 -44.65
CA LYS A 868 19.89 2.53 -45.43
C LYS A 868 19.65 1.18 -44.78
N TRP A 869 18.41 0.72 -44.89
CA TRP A 869 18.03 -0.66 -44.57
C TRP A 869 18.41 -1.60 -45.71
N TYR A 870 18.87 -2.78 -45.33
CA TYR A 870 19.20 -3.84 -46.25
C TYR A 870 18.64 -5.15 -45.71
N TYR A 871 18.27 -6.04 -46.62
CA TYR A 871 17.80 -7.37 -46.28
C TYR A 871 18.60 -8.42 -47.04
N ARG A 872 18.59 -9.66 -46.54
CA ARG A 872 19.26 -10.77 -47.19
C ARG A 872 18.35 -11.43 -48.23
N ASP A 873 18.90 -11.66 -49.42
CA ASP A 873 18.34 -12.44 -50.51
C ASP A 873 19.43 -13.41 -51.01
N ASN A 874 19.22 -14.70 -50.78
CA ASN A 874 20.23 -15.74 -50.92
C ASN A 874 21.52 -15.38 -50.15
N ASP A 875 22.68 -15.53 -50.81
CA ASP A 875 24.01 -15.19 -50.29
C ASP A 875 24.36 -13.70 -50.41
N THR A 876 23.39 -12.84 -50.71
CA THR A 876 23.63 -11.42 -50.97
C THR A 876 22.76 -10.52 -50.11
N TYR A 877 23.29 -9.34 -49.83
CA TYR A 877 22.57 -8.29 -49.14
C TYR A 877 22.08 -7.24 -50.13
N ILE A 878 20.77 -6.98 -50.10
CA ILE A 878 20.08 -6.09 -51.03
C ILE A 878 19.76 -4.78 -50.32
N ASP A 879 20.14 -3.66 -50.94
CA ASP A 879 19.75 -2.31 -50.51
C ASP A 879 18.24 -2.13 -50.74
N SER A 880 17.47 -1.91 -49.68
CA SER A 880 16.03 -1.69 -49.79
C SER A 880 15.68 -0.31 -50.39
N GLY A 881 16.64 0.62 -50.42
CA GLY A 881 16.42 2.02 -50.75
C GLY A 881 15.74 2.84 -49.64
N VAL A 882 15.26 2.20 -48.56
CA VAL A 882 14.58 2.84 -47.43
C VAL A 882 15.60 3.41 -46.46
N SER A 883 15.48 4.70 -46.14
CA SER A 883 16.35 5.36 -45.17
C SER A 883 16.04 4.94 -43.73
N ILE A 884 17.04 5.01 -42.86
CA ILE A 884 16.90 4.81 -41.41
C ILE A 884 16.61 6.15 -40.74
N GLU A 885 15.58 6.18 -39.90
CA GLU A 885 15.29 7.28 -38.98
C GLU A 885 16.05 7.01 -37.67
N PHE A 886 16.88 7.97 -37.27
CA PHE A 886 17.67 7.86 -36.04
C PHE A 886 16.92 8.51 -34.86
N ASP A 887 17.33 8.13 -33.66
CA ASP A 887 16.76 8.56 -32.37
C ASP A 887 15.26 8.27 -32.23
N THR A 888 14.77 7.21 -32.88
CA THR A 888 13.38 6.76 -32.81
C THR A 888 13.30 5.24 -32.63
N TRP A 889 12.14 4.78 -32.13
CA TRP A 889 11.79 3.37 -32.12
C TRP A 889 11.26 2.96 -33.51
N ILE A 890 11.74 1.81 -33.98
CA ILE A 890 11.39 1.22 -35.27
C ILE A 890 10.86 -0.18 -35.02
N HIS A 891 9.60 -0.40 -35.37
CA HIS A 891 9.04 -1.75 -35.38
C HIS A 891 9.57 -2.49 -36.60
N CYS A 892 10.01 -3.73 -36.40
CA CYS A 892 10.57 -4.60 -37.42
C CYS A 892 9.87 -5.95 -37.39
N GLN A 893 9.52 -6.45 -38.57
CA GLN A 893 8.93 -7.76 -38.76
C GLN A 893 9.70 -8.54 -39.82
N MET A 894 10.08 -9.77 -39.48
CA MET A 894 10.66 -10.75 -40.38
C MET A 894 9.75 -11.97 -40.48
N THR A 895 9.26 -12.28 -41.68
CA THR A 895 8.37 -13.43 -41.92
C THR A 895 9.06 -14.46 -42.79
N LEU A 896 9.52 -15.55 -42.17
CA LEU A 896 10.09 -16.71 -42.84
C LEU A 896 8.95 -17.63 -43.28
N ASN A 897 8.87 -17.90 -44.58
CA ASN A 897 7.93 -18.87 -45.13
C ASN A 897 8.70 -20.12 -45.55
N CYS A 898 8.46 -21.22 -44.83
CA CYS A 898 9.23 -22.44 -44.99
C CYS A 898 8.86 -23.23 -46.24
N GLY A 899 7.64 -23.04 -46.75
CA GLY A 899 7.16 -23.78 -47.92
C GLY A 899 7.67 -23.24 -49.25
N ASN A 900 8.06 -21.96 -49.28
CA ASN A 900 8.66 -21.33 -50.46
C ASN A 900 10.11 -20.89 -50.23
N GLU A 901 10.67 -21.13 -49.03
CA GLU A 901 12.04 -20.79 -48.65
C GLU A 901 12.34 -19.30 -48.88
N THR A 902 11.44 -18.42 -48.45
CA THR A 902 11.61 -16.97 -48.55
C THR A 902 11.46 -16.27 -47.20
N CYS A 903 12.00 -15.06 -47.09
CA CYS A 903 11.78 -14.16 -45.96
C CYS A 903 11.24 -12.82 -46.46
N THR A 904 10.14 -12.36 -45.88
CA THR A 904 9.62 -11.00 -46.08
C THR A 904 10.09 -10.10 -44.94
N TYR A 905 10.48 -8.87 -45.27
CA TYR A 905 11.00 -7.90 -44.31
C TYR A 905 10.14 -6.65 -44.32
N VAL A 906 9.57 -6.27 -43.18
CA VAL A 906 8.72 -5.11 -43.00
C VAL A 906 9.25 -4.27 -41.86
N ILE A 907 9.20 -2.95 -42.00
CA ILE A 907 9.53 -2.01 -40.91
C ILE A 907 8.50 -0.91 -40.80
N GLN A 908 8.36 -0.33 -39.62
CA GLN A 908 7.57 0.87 -39.36
C GLN A 908 8.39 1.83 -38.48
N GLN A 909 8.71 3.00 -39.01
CA GLN A 909 9.59 3.97 -38.35
C GLN A 909 8.75 5.09 -37.74
N GLY A 910 8.76 5.25 -36.41
CA GLY A 910 7.98 6.28 -35.71
C GLY A 910 6.49 6.27 -36.10
N ASN A 911 5.98 7.43 -36.53
CA ASN A 911 4.57 7.61 -36.95
C ASN A 911 4.33 7.36 -38.46
N GLN A 912 5.25 6.70 -39.15
CA GLN A 912 5.10 6.39 -40.58
C GLN A 912 4.29 5.10 -40.77
N ASP A 913 3.72 4.93 -41.97
CA ASP A 913 3.09 3.66 -42.37
C ASP A 913 4.15 2.56 -42.50
N ALA A 914 3.77 1.31 -42.24
CA ALA A 914 4.66 0.17 -42.44
C ALA A 914 5.08 0.02 -43.91
N VAL A 915 6.37 -0.24 -44.13
CA VAL A 915 6.98 -0.39 -45.46
C VAL A 915 7.63 -1.77 -45.57
N THR A 916 7.24 -2.53 -46.60
CA THR A 916 7.95 -3.75 -47.00
C THR A 916 9.28 -3.38 -47.65
N LEU A 917 10.38 -3.79 -47.04
CA LEU A 917 11.74 -3.57 -47.56
C LEU A 917 12.02 -4.46 -48.78
N GLY A 918 11.49 -5.68 -48.75
CA GLY A 918 11.60 -6.65 -49.83
C GLY A 918 11.28 -8.07 -49.37
N GLN A 919 11.44 -9.01 -50.30
CA GLN A 919 11.39 -10.44 -50.07
C GLN A 919 12.67 -11.04 -50.64
N GLY A 920 13.38 -11.81 -49.82
CA GLY A 920 14.59 -12.52 -50.24
C GLY A 920 14.39 -14.02 -50.15
N ASP A 921 15.05 -14.77 -51.03
CA ASP A 921 15.13 -16.22 -50.89
C ASP A 921 16.07 -16.57 -49.73
N TRP A 922 15.88 -17.74 -49.12
CA TRP A 922 16.80 -18.26 -48.12
C TRP A 922 18.18 -18.53 -48.74
N ASP A 923 19.20 -18.61 -47.88
CA ASP A 923 20.56 -18.96 -48.27
C ASP A 923 20.63 -20.33 -48.98
N SER A 924 21.56 -20.50 -49.91
CA SER A 924 21.80 -21.70 -50.72
C SER A 924 22.19 -22.97 -49.95
N GLY A 925 22.25 -22.90 -48.61
CA GLY A 925 22.46 -24.04 -47.72
C GLY A 925 21.39 -24.23 -46.64
N THR A 926 20.28 -23.48 -46.66
CA THR A 926 19.15 -23.68 -45.75
C THR A 926 18.07 -24.52 -46.42
N GLU A 927 17.59 -25.56 -45.75
CA GLU A 927 16.43 -26.34 -46.21
C GLU A 927 15.31 -26.35 -45.16
N SER A 928 14.07 -26.52 -45.61
CA SER A 928 12.98 -26.80 -44.69
C SER A 928 13.25 -28.05 -43.83
N GLY A 929 13.08 -27.92 -42.51
CA GLY A 929 13.46 -28.94 -41.52
C GLY A 929 14.67 -28.56 -40.67
N ASP A 930 15.42 -27.53 -41.05
CA ASP A 930 16.52 -26.99 -40.24
C ASP A 930 16.02 -26.32 -38.94
N SER A 931 16.88 -26.31 -37.92
CA SER A 931 16.63 -25.58 -36.67
C SER A 931 17.13 -24.15 -36.76
N VAL A 932 16.22 -23.20 -36.54
CA VAL A 932 16.54 -21.75 -36.53
C VAL A 932 16.70 -21.24 -35.10
N TYR A 933 17.69 -20.35 -34.94
CA TYR A 933 17.90 -19.48 -33.79
C TYR A 933 17.67 -18.02 -34.19
N PHE A 934 17.21 -17.21 -33.26
CA PHE A 934 17.12 -15.77 -33.46
C PHE A 934 18.25 -15.09 -32.71
N MET A 935 18.99 -14.26 -33.43
CA MET A 935 20.15 -13.55 -32.95
C MET A 935 19.96 -12.05 -33.14
N LEU A 936 20.04 -11.32 -32.03
CA LEU A 936 20.09 -9.86 -32.00
C LEU A 936 21.52 -9.46 -31.70
N SER A 937 22.18 -8.78 -32.64
CA SER A 937 23.61 -8.45 -32.51
C SER A 937 23.89 -7.03 -33.00
N PRO A 938 24.37 -6.12 -32.15
CA PRO A 938 25.07 -4.93 -32.65
C PRO A 938 26.36 -5.41 -33.33
N GLN A 939 26.47 -5.32 -34.66
CA GLN A 939 27.74 -5.55 -35.35
C GLN A 939 28.46 -4.22 -35.48
N SER A 940 29.10 -3.78 -34.39
CA SER A 940 30.09 -2.72 -34.53
C SER A 940 31.34 -3.03 -33.72
N ASP A 941 32.48 -2.65 -34.30
CA ASP A 941 33.79 -2.69 -33.64
C ASP A 941 33.93 -1.52 -32.62
N THR A 942 32.86 -0.75 -32.42
CA THR A 942 32.76 0.46 -31.58
C THR A 942 31.80 0.20 -30.41
N ASN A 943 31.92 0.99 -29.32
CA ASN A 943 31.08 0.85 -28.11
C ASN A 943 29.64 1.34 -28.33
N ASP A 944 28.98 0.87 -29.37
CA ASP A 944 27.64 1.32 -29.76
C ASP A 944 26.57 0.51 -29.02
N THR A 945 25.54 1.19 -28.52
CA THR A 945 24.42 0.60 -27.80
C THR A 945 23.18 0.57 -28.68
N CYS A 946 22.58 -0.60 -28.85
CA CYS A 946 21.24 -0.77 -29.44
C CYS A 946 20.28 -1.25 -28.35
N TYR A 947 19.04 -0.76 -28.39
CA TYR A 947 17.97 -1.18 -27.48
C TYR A 947 16.91 -1.92 -28.27
N TYR A 948 16.46 -3.05 -27.75
CA TYR A 948 15.41 -3.89 -28.34
C TYR A 948 14.25 -3.99 -27.33
N ASP A 949 13.02 -3.99 -27.82
CA ASP A 949 11.80 -4.14 -27.02
C ASP A 949 10.75 -4.97 -27.79
N ASN A 950 9.68 -5.40 -27.13
CA ASN A 950 8.51 -6.07 -27.72
C ASN A 950 8.83 -7.25 -28.67
N ILE A 951 9.80 -8.09 -28.29
CA ILE A 951 10.20 -9.25 -29.11
C ILE A 951 9.14 -10.35 -29.02
N LEU A 952 8.48 -10.64 -30.13
CA LEU A 952 7.49 -11.70 -30.28
C LEU A 952 7.90 -12.64 -31.42
N ILE A 953 7.97 -13.93 -31.14
CA ILE A 953 8.20 -14.98 -32.15
C ILE A 953 6.93 -15.82 -32.24
N THR A 954 6.30 -15.85 -33.41
CA THR A 954 5.15 -16.71 -33.70
C THR A 954 5.52 -17.74 -34.76
N TYR A 955 4.99 -18.95 -34.64
CA TYR A 955 5.22 -20.03 -35.60
C TYR A 955 3.99 -20.93 -35.74
N GLY A 956 3.74 -21.43 -36.95
CA GLY A 956 2.71 -22.42 -37.24
C GLY A 956 2.22 -22.36 -38.68
N ALA A 957 1.26 -23.21 -39.02
CA ALA A 957 0.59 -23.16 -40.32
C ALA A 957 -0.21 -21.86 -40.46
N GLN A 958 -0.15 -21.26 -41.65
CA GLN A 958 -0.75 -19.96 -42.01
C GLN A 958 -2.23 -19.82 -41.67
#